data_AF-A0A7J7LPR3-F1
#
_entry.id   AF-A0A7J7LPR3-F1
#
_cell.length_a   1.000
_cell.length_b   1.000
_cell.length_c   1.000
_cell.angle_alpha   90.00
_cell.angle_beta   90.00
_cell.angle_gamma   90.00
#
_symmetry.space_group_name_H-M   'P 1'
#
loop_
_entity.id
_entity.type
_entity.pdbx_description
1 polymer ?
#
loop_
_entity_poly.entity_id
_entity_poly.type
_entity_poly.pdbx_seq_one_letter_code
_entity_poly.pdbx_strand_id
1 'polypeptide(L)'
;MESQLALLNLTKTLTFLLITLTISTLTTSADRYSSPSTSLSEWSSARATYYAPSDPRDSVGGACGYGDLVKRGYGMATVGLSTELFERGQICGGCFELRCVEDLRWCIPGTSIIVTVTNFCAPNYGLEVDGGGHCNPPNRHFVLPIEAFEKIAIWKASNMPVQYRRYHAHGKVTHSGSRRLSQCSHDAVSRTAKCPSSTVLWNLYALAIQILLGAKKVLITNVAGAGDITAVKVKGSRTGWLPMGRNWGQNWHISADLKNQPLSFEVTTSDGVTLTSYNVAPKDWNFENGGEVSTQVIDGDGNFNISGVDSLVKAVKLGDCGLSYAVVSIMGPQSSGLKQLKEFGWQNVLRSNLVHLSWIWRVPMDDTAFEKQSALFALAVSDIVLINMWCHDIGREQAANKPLLKTVFQVMMRLFSPRKTTLLFVIRDKTRTPLENLEPVLREDIQKIWDNVPKPQAHKETPLSEFFNVEVTALSSYEEKEELFKEQVASLRQRFFHSIAPGGLAGDRRGVVPASGFSFSAQHIWKVIKENRDLDLPAHKVMVATVRCEEIVNEKFFNLTENEEWCHLEEAVQSGPVSGFGKKLSSVLETCLSEYDSEAIFFDEGVRTSKREQLEAKVLHLVHPAYNSVLGHLRSRTLDSFKEAFDKALMGGEGFSVAARNCVQSCMSVFAEGCADSAIKQAAWDPSKVRDKLKRDIDAHIDSVRAEKLSELTTLYEGKLNKALLEPVEALLDAANKDTWPAIRNLLGRETQTAVSEFSNALSGFEMDKKTMDQMIFGIENYARSVVETKAREEAGRVLTNMKERFSTLFSHDSDSMPRVWTGKEDIRAITKTARSASLKLLSVMTALRLDEDADNIENILSVALVDPTTNKGGANKSITSFDPLASSTWEEVTFLAFGLDFLIIIYLMFTIEFSYFFG
;
A
#
# COMPACT_ATOMS: atom_id res chain seq x y z
N MET A 1 37.09 56.03 4.71
CA MET A 1 35.86 55.22 4.64
C MET A 1 34.67 56.01 5.22
N GLU A 2 34.54 57.30 4.85
CA GLU A 2 33.45 58.18 5.30
C GLU A 2 32.78 58.93 4.12
N SER A 3 33.33 58.88 2.91
CA SER A 3 32.79 59.55 1.72
C SER A 3 31.75 58.73 0.94
N GLN A 4 31.66 57.41 1.16
CA GLN A 4 30.66 56.54 0.50
C GLN A 4 29.34 56.41 1.30
N LEU A 5 29.35 56.75 2.60
CA LEU A 5 28.14 56.73 3.44
C LEU A 5 27.31 58.02 3.30
N ALA A 6 27.93 59.12 2.88
CA ALA A 6 27.25 60.40 2.64
C ALA A 6 26.38 60.38 1.36
N LEU A 7 26.79 59.63 0.32
CA LEU A 7 26.05 59.57 -0.94
C LEU A 7 24.76 58.75 -0.84
N LEU A 8 24.73 57.72 0.01
CA LEU A 8 23.57 56.86 0.24
C LEU A 8 22.49 57.52 1.12
N ASN A 9 22.89 58.45 2.00
CA ASN A 9 21.98 59.22 2.85
C ASN A 9 21.38 60.44 2.15
N LEU A 10 22.07 61.01 1.15
CA LEU A 10 21.54 62.09 0.30
C LEU A 10 20.42 61.59 -0.64
N THR A 11 20.54 60.37 -1.17
CA THR A 11 19.51 59.79 -2.05
C THR A 11 18.25 59.39 -1.30
N LYS A 12 18.37 58.94 -0.04
CA LYS A 12 17.21 58.58 0.81
C LYS A 12 16.43 59.79 1.31
N THR A 13 17.10 60.92 1.57
CA THR A 13 16.46 62.17 1.98
C THR A 13 15.77 62.88 0.80
N LEU A 14 16.32 62.81 -0.43
CA LEU A 14 15.67 63.37 -1.62
C LEU A 14 14.37 62.62 -2.00
N THR A 15 14.34 61.29 -1.86
CA THR A 15 13.11 60.50 -2.14
C THR A 15 12.02 60.70 -1.10
N PHE A 16 12.37 61.01 0.15
CA PHE A 16 11.39 61.30 1.21
C PHE A 16 10.80 62.73 1.08
N LEU A 17 11.58 63.67 0.52
CA LEU A 17 11.14 65.04 0.26
C LEU A 17 10.21 65.16 -0.97
N LEU A 18 10.37 64.29 -1.97
CA LEU A 18 9.50 64.22 -3.17
C LEU A 18 8.14 63.54 -2.91
N ILE A 19 8.07 62.61 -1.95
CA ILE A 19 6.80 61.94 -1.58
C ILE A 19 5.96 62.82 -0.63
N THR A 20 6.57 63.75 0.09
CA THR A 20 5.87 64.71 0.98
C THR A 20 5.40 65.99 0.26
N LEU A 21 5.99 66.34 -0.89
CA LEU A 21 5.55 67.49 -1.71
C LEU A 21 4.35 67.23 -2.62
N THR A 22 3.90 65.98 -2.82
CA THR A 22 2.67 65.68 -3.57
C THR A 22 1.42 65.51 -2.68
N ILE A 23 1.59 65.55 -1.35
CA ILE A 23 0.49 65.44 -0.37
C ILE A 23 0.16 66.80 0.29
N SER A 24 0.88 67.90 -0.05
CA SER A 24 0.77 69.19 0.67
C SER A 24 0.15 70.35 -0.13
N THR A 25 -0.46 70.11 -1.30
CA THR A 25 -1.31 71.13 -1.96
C THR A 25 -2.75 70.66 -1.97
N LEU A 26 -3.44 70.80 -0.82
CA LEU A 26 -4.86 71.17 -0.67
C LEU A 26 -5.35 70.92 0.76
N THR A 27 -4.88 71.72 1.72
CA THR A 27 -5.61 72.17 2.93
C THR A 27 -4.77 73.33 3.47
N THR A 28 -5.19 74.58 3.55
CA THR A 28 -6.36 75.09 4.25
C THR A 28 -6.73 76.49 3.73
N SER A 29 -7.90 76.64 3.12
CA SER A 29 -8.73 77.83 3.35
C SER A 29 -9.83 77.40 4.31
N ALA A 30 -9.67 77.80 5.57
CA ALA A 30 -10.73 77.78 6.55
C ALA A 30 -11.78 78.79 6.10
N ASP A 31 -12.84 78.29 5.48
CA ASP A 31 -14.07 79.05 5.30
C ASP A 31 -15.23 78.13 5.68
N ARG A 32 -15.77 78.38 6.88
CA ARG A 32 -17.06 77.92 7.42
C ARG A 32 -17.28 76.40 7.46
N TYR A 33 -17.27 75.89 8.70
CA TYR A 33 -18.11 74.77 9.11
C TYR A 33 -19.56 75.03 8.65
N SER A 34 -19.89 74.62 7.42
CA SER A 34 -21.18 74.01 7.18
C SER A 34 -21.02 72.61 7.72
N SER A 35 -21.71 72.32 8.84
CA SER A 35 -22.17 70.98 9.15
C SER A 35 -22.52 70.23 7.85
N PRO A 36 -22.37 68.90 7.71
CA PRO A 36 -23.31 68.17 6.90
C PRO A 36 -24.64 68.32 7.62
N SER A 37 -25.25 69.48 7.44
CA SER A 37 -26.68 69.64 7.47
C SER A 37 -27.18 68.55 6.55
N THR A 38 -27.76 67.53 7.15
CA THR A 38 -29.04 66.99 6.74
C THR A 38 -29.45 67.40 5.32
N SER A 39 -28.95 66.71 4.29
CA SER A 39 -29.67 66.61 3.02
C SER A 39 -30.06 65.17 2.73
N LEU A 40 -30.52 64.47 3.77
CA LEU A 40 -31.39 63.28 3.67
C LEU A 40 -32.75 63.58 2.96
N SER A 41 -32.84 64.67 2.19
CA SER A 41 -34.10 65.14 1.61
C SER A 41 -34.00 65.93 0.29
N GLU A 42 -32.82 66.06 -0.34
CA GLU A 42 -32.73 66.80 -1.61
C GLU A 42 -32.96 65.87 -2.81
N TRP A 43 -33.91 66.25 -3.65
CA TRP A 43 -34.34 65.48 -4.82
C TRP A 43 -33.40 65.76 -6.00
N SER A 44 -32.82 64.71 -6.58
CA SER A 44 -31.95 64.78 -7.77
C SER A 44 -32.73 64.47 -9.05
N SER A 45 -32.39 65.12 -10.16
CA SER A 45 -33.04 64.87 -11.46
C SER A 45 -32.47 63.63 -12.17
N ALA A 46 -33.34 62.84 -12.80
CA ALA A 46 -33.01 61.68 -13.61
C ALA A 46 -34.13 61.41 -14.64
N ARG A 47 -33.98 60.35 -15.44
CA ARG A 47 -35.04 59.87 -16.34
C ARG A 47 -35.44 58.45 -15.98
N ALA A 48 -36.69 58.09 -16.24
CA ALA A 48 -37.17 56.73 -16.07
C ALA A 48 -37.87 56.22 -17.33
N THR A 49 -37.62 54.95 -17.65
CA THR A 49 -38.33 54.18 -18.68
C THR A 49 -38.86 52.90 -18.04
N TYR A 50 -39.74 52.19 -18.75
CA TYR A 50 -40.26 50.92 -18.29
C TYR A 50 -40.01 49.79 -19.28
N TYR A 51 -40.08 48.57 -18.77
CA TYR A 51 -40.16 47.36 -19.56
C TYR A 51 -41.36 46.54 -19.09
N ALA A 52 -42.08 45.94 -20.05
CA ALA A 52 -43.12 44.95 -19.77
C ALA A 52 -42.48 43.56 -19.91
N PRO A 53 -42.44 42.74 -18.83
CA PRO A 53 -42.08 41.34 -18.97
C PRO A 53 -43.07 40.65 -19.91
N SER A 54 -42.60 39.83 -20.84
CA SER A 54 -43.47 39.15 -21.81
C SER A 54 -44.27 37.98 -21.18
N ASP A 55 -43.79 37.39 -20.07
CA ASP A 55 -44.51 36.44 -19.20
C ASP A 55 -44.24 36.77 -17.71
N PRO A 56 -45.26 36.82 -16.82
CA PRO A 56 -45.07 37.04 -15.37
C PRO A 56 -44.27 35.96 -14.62
N ARG A 57 -43.83 34.89 -15.29
CA ARG A 57 -42.95 33.84 -14.76
C ARG A 57 -41.47 33.98 -15.16
N ASP A 58 -41.13 34.93 -16.02
CA ASP A 58 -39.73 35.20 -16.37
C ASP A 58 -39.01 35.84 -15.17
N SER A 59 -38.07 35.08 -14.59
CA SER A 59 -37.22 35.58 -13.52
C SER A 59 -36.26 36.63 -14.08
N VAL A 60 -36.48 37.90 -13.76
CA VAL A 60 -35.54 38.98 -14.04
C VAL A 60 -34.30 38.81 -13.16
N GLY A 61 -33.39 37.93 -13.56
CA GLY A 61 -32.12 37.67 -12.89
C GLY A 61 -31.18 38.85 -13.07
N GLY A 62 -31.30 39.85 -12.21
CA GLY A 62 -30.60 41.12 -12.38
C GLY A 62 -29.10 41.06 -12.09
N ALA A 63 -28.36 42.02 -12.64
CA ALA A 63 -26.92 42.20 -12.49
C ALA A 63 -26.40 42.26 -11.04
N CYS A 64 -27.27 42.37 -10.03
CA CYS A 64 -26.86 42.26 -8.62
C CYS A 64 -26.63 40.82 -8.13
N GLY A 65 -27.01 39.81 -8.91
CA GLY A 65 -26.77 38.39 -8.62
C GLY A 65 -27.82 37.73 -7.74
N TYR A 66 -28.99 38.35 -7.55
CA TYR A 66 -30.06 37.84 -6.68
C TYR A 66 -30.91 36.70 -7.29
N GLY A 67 -30.84 36.50 -8.61
CA GLY A 67 -31.61 35.47 -9.31
C GLY A 67 -33.10 35.81 -9.38
N ASP A 68 -33.98 34.84 -9.10
CA ASP A 68 -35.45 35.00 -9.12
C ASP A 68 -35.92 35.97 -8.02
N LEU A 69 -36.17 37.23 -8.40
CA LEU A 69 -36.50 38.34 -7.49
C LEU A 69 -37.83 38.11 -6.74
N VAL A 70 -38.77 37.36 -7.33
CA VAL A 70 -40.07 37.05 -6.71
C VAL A 70 -39.88 36.01 -5.60
N LYS A 71 -39.17 34.91 -5.88
CA LYS A 71 -38.86 33.88 -4.85
C LYS A 71 -37.99 34.41 -3.72
N ARG A 72 -37.14 35.40 -4.00
CA ARG A 72 -36.24 36.04 -3.03
C ARG A 72 -36.92 37.11 -2.19
N GLY A 73 -38.20 37.43 -2.48
CA GLY A 73 -38.99 38.38 -1.72
C GLY A 73 -38.72 39.85 -2.07
N TYR A 74 -38.09 40.18 -3.19
CA TYR A 74 -37.94 41.58 -3.63
C TYR A 74 -39.19 42.11 -4.35
N GLY A 75 -40.04 41.22 -4.88
CA GLY A 75 -41.29 41.59 -5.55
C GLY A 75 -41.07 42.40 -6.85
N MET A 76 -42.08 43.19 -7.24
CA MET A 76 -42.06 43.99 -8.48
C MET A 76 -41.54 45.42 -8.28
N ALA A 77 -41.29 45.85 -7.03
CA ALA A 77 -40.75 47.18 -6.70
C ALA A 77 -39.22 47.20 -6.88
N THR A 78 -38.76 46.82 -8.07
CA THR A 78 -37.35 46.66 -8.40
C THR A 78 -36.93 47.60 -9.52
N VAL A 79 -35.64 47.92 -9.59
CA VAL A 79 -35.14 48.85 -10.61
C VAL A 79 -33.77 48.44 -11.15
N GLY A 80 -33.58 48.68 -12.45
CA GLY A 80 -32.28 48.68 -13.12
C GLY A 80 -31.72 50.10 -13.20
N LEU A 81 -30.43 50.27 -12.89
CA LEU A 81 -29.78 51.59 -12.91
C LEU A 81 -28.78 51.72 -14.05
N SER A 82 -28.67 52.92 -14.63
CA SER A 82 -27.60 53.25 -15.60
C SER A 82 -26.21 53.20 -14.97
N THR A 83 -25.17 53.20 -15.81
CA THR A 83 -23.76 53.17 -15.37
C THR A 83 -23.41 54.25 -14.36
N GLU A 84 -23.99 55.45 -14.50
CA GLU A 84 -23.75 56.59 -13.61
C GLU A 84 -24.26 56.35 -12.18
N LEU A 85 -25.32 55.56 -12.01
CA LEU A 85 -25.96 55.31 -10.70
C LEU A 85 -25.63 53.93 -10.12
N PHE A 86 -25.24 52.97 -10.96
CA PHE A 86 -25.04 51.58 -10.54
C PHE A 86 -23.71 51.33 -9.80
N GLU A 87 -22.72 52.23 -9.93
CA GLU A 87 -21.44 52.19 -9.21
C GLU A 87 -20.78 50.79 -9.20
N ARG A 88 -20.72 50.12 -10.36
CA ARG A 88 -20.19 48.74 -10.50
C ARG A 88 -20.86 47.70 -9.58
N GLY A 89 -22.13 47.91 -9.27
CA GLY A 89 -22.93 47.04 -8.40
C GLY A 89 -22.74 47.31 -6.91
N GLN A 90 -22.08 48.42 -6.52
CA GLN A 90 -21.93 48.77 -5.12
C GLN A 90 -23.27 49.08 -4.45
N ILE A 91 -24.16 49.72 -5.21
CA ILE A 91 -25.50 50.13 -4.79
C ILE A 91 -26.53 48.98 -4.78
N CYS A 92 -26.14 47.75 -5.16
CA CYS A 92 -27.04 46.61 -5.21
C CYS A 92 -27.68 46.34 -3.84
N GLY A 93 -29.02 46.27 -3.81
CA GLY A 93 -29.82 46.17 -2.59
C GLY A 93 -30.22 47.51 -1.99
N GLY A 94 -29.61 48.62 -2.44
CA GLY A 94 -29.97 49.97 -2.03
C GLY A 94 -31.35 50.39 -2.53
N CYS A 95 -31.92 51.40 -1.86
CA CYS A 95 -33.30 51.83 -2.12
C CYS A 95 -33.39 53.31 -2.49
N PHE A 96 -34.26 53.59 -3.47
CA PHE A 96 -34.53 54.92 -3.98
C PHE A 96 -36.01 55.23 -3.92
N GLU A 97 -36.35 56.44 -3.51
CA GLU A 97 -37.67 57.00 -3.70
C GLU A 97 -37.69 57.78 -5.01
N LEU A 98 -38.66 57.49 -5.88
CA LEU A 98 -38.84 58.07 -7.20
C LEU A 98 -40.18 58.81 -7.29
N ARG A 99 -40.19 59.99 -7.92
CA ARG A 99 -41.42 60.72 -8.23
C ARG A 99 -41.35 61.33 -9.63
N CYS A 100 -42.51 61.47 -10.26
CA CYS A 100 -42.63 62.10 -11.57
C CYS A 100 -42.63 63.62 -11.48
N VAL A 101 -41.89 64.30 -12.37
CA VAL A 101 -41.80 65.76 -12.42
C VAL A 101 -41.95 66.30 -13.86
N GLU A 102 -42.15 67.62 -13.98
CA GLU A 102 -42.13 68.42 -15.22
C GLU A 102 -43.29 68.18 -16.22
N ASP A 103 -43.65 66.94 -16.56
CA ASP A 103 -44.72 66.64 -17.53
C ASP A 103 -45.99 66.11 -16.86
N LEU A 104 -46.71 67.03 -16.19
CA LEU A 104 -47.90 66.76 -15.37
C LEU A 104 -49.06 66.06 -16.10
N ARG A 105 -49.03 65.99 -17.44
CA ARG A 105 -50.03 65.26 -18.24
C ARG A 105 -49.87 63.74 -18.12
N TRP A 106 -48.66 63.27 -17.86
CA TRP A 106 -48.33 61.85 -17.74
C TRP A 106 -47.98 61.42 -16.33
N CYS A 107 -47.61 62.37 -15.46
CA CYS A 107 -47.41 62.12 -14.03
C CYS A 107 -48.72 61.83 -13.29
N ILE A 108 -48.66 60.92 -12.32
CA ILE A 108 -49.75 60.73 -11.35
C ILE A 108 -49.50 61.68 -10.17
N PRO A 109 -50.31 62.74 -9.95
CA PRO A 109 -50.03 63.76 -8.94
C PRO A 109 -49.96 63.19 -7.51
N GLY A 110 -48.99 63.65 -6.72
CA GLY A 110 -48.86 63.31 -5.30
C GLY A 110 -48.34 61.89 -5.00
N THR A 111 -47.88 61.16 -6.03
CA THR A 111 -47.36 59.79 -5.87
C THR A 111 -45.84 59.73 -5.91
N SER A 112 -45.27 58.88 -5.07
CA SER A 112 -43.88 58.43 -5.15
C SER A 112 -43.83 56.92 -4.91
N ILE A 113 -42.81 56.27 -5.48
CA ILE A 113 -42.55 54.85 -5.25
C ILE A 113 -41.19 54.67 -4.64
N ILE A 114 -41.05 53.63 -3.82
CA ILE A 114 -39.76 53.18 -3.33
C ILE A 114 -39.40 51.91 -4.10
N VAL A 115 -38.19 51.88 -4.64
CA VAL A 115 -37.69 50.78 -5.47
C VAL A 115 -36.34 50.29 -4.98
N THR A 116 -36.11 48.98 -5.10
CA THR A 116 -34.84 48.34 -4.74
C THR A 116 -33.99 48.07 -5.97
N VAL A 117 -32.71 48.41 -5.89
CA VAL A 117 -31.77 48.15 -6.98
C VAL A 117 -31.44 46.67 -7.05
N THR A 118 -31.80 46.05 -8.17
CA THR A 118 -31.57 44.62 -8.40
C THR A 118 -30.89 44.32 -9.73
N ASN A 119 -30.89 45.30 -10.65
CA ASN A 119 -30.38 45.11 -12.00
C ASN A 119 -29.54 46.32 -12.49
N PHE A 120 -28.89 46.14 -13.62
CA PHE A 120 -28.09 47.13 -14.32
C PHE A 120 -28.70 47.39 -15.69
N CYS A 121 -28.91 48.66 -16.04
CA CYS A 121 -29.24 49.03 -17.40
C CYS A 121 -27.95 49.27 -18.20
N ALA A 122 -27.68 48.38 -19.15
CA ALA A 122 -26.49 48.47 -19.98
C ALA A 122 -26.53 49.67 -20.94
N PRO A 123 -25.41 50.39 -21.13
CA PRO A 123 -25.32 51.44 -22.14
C PRO A 123 -25.39 50.84 -23.55
N ASN A 124 -26.08 51.53 -24.45
CA ASN A 124 -26.13 51.24 -25.87
C ASN A 124 -25.36 52.33 -26.63
N TYR A 125 -24.06 52.13 -26.82
CA TYR A 125 -23.17 53.10 -27.48
C TYR A 125 -23.45 53.28 -28.99
N GLY A 126 -24.30 52.45 -29.58
CA GLY A 126 -24.70 52.56 -30.99
C GLY A 126 -25.83 53.58 -31.24
N LEU A 127 -26.42 54.15 -30.18
CA LEU A 127 -27.49 55.15 -30.26
C LEU A 127 -27.10 56.41 -29.47
N GLU A 128 -27.50 57.57 -29.98
CA GLU A 128 -27.29 58.85 -29.30
C GLU A 128 -28.07 58.93 -27.97
N VAL A 129 -27.58 59.78 -27.07
CA VAL A 129 -28.06 59.95 -25.69
C VAL A 129 -29.57 60.22 -25.62
N ASP A 130 -30.10 60.99 -26.58
CA ASP A 130 -31.52 61.35 -26.70
C ASP A 130 -32.31 60.43 -27.66
N GLY A 131 -31.61 59.66 -28.50
CA GLY A 131 -32.17 58.82 -29.59
C GLY A 131 -32.30 57.33 -29.25
N GLY A 132 -32.42 56.98 -27.96
CA GLY A 132 -32.58 55.60 -27.47
C GLY A 132 -31.41 55.09 -26.62
N GLY A 133 -30.31 55.85 -26.52
CA GLY A 133 -29.18 55.59 -25.62
C GLY A 133 -29.41 56.03 -24.17
N HIS A 134 -30.60 55.80 -23.59
CA HIS A 134 -30.99 56.40 -22.31
C HIS A 134 -30.12 55.99 -21.12
N CYS A 135 -29.47 54.82 -21.18
CA CYS A 135 -28.56 54.34 -20.14
C CYS A 135 -27.08 54.69 -20.39
N ASN A 136 -26.77 55.44 -21.46
CA ASN A 136 -25.40 55.86 -21.79
C ASN A 136 -24.92 56.94 -20.79
N PRO A 137 -23.67 56.86 -20.30
CA PRO A 137 -23.05 57.97 -19.57
C PRO A 137 -23.09 59.27 -20.40
N PRO A 138 -23.40 60.44 -19.81
CA PRO A 138 -23.54 60.73 -18.38
C PRO A 138 -24.99 60.62 -17.82
N ASN A 139 -25.92 59.96 -18.53
CA ASN A 139 -27.32 59.92 -18.11
C ASN A 139 -27.55 59.15 -16.81
N ARG A 140 -28.25 59.79 -15.87
CA ARG A 140 -28.84 59.16 -14.69
C ARG A 140 -30.21 58.61 -15.06
N HIS A 141 -30.33 57.29 -15.12
CA HIS A 141 -31.54 56.65 -15.65
C HIS A 141 -31.97 55.41 -14.87
N PHE A 142 -33.28 55.28 -14.69
CA PHE A 142 -33.97 54.20 -13.98
C PHE A 142 -34.84 53.39 -14.94
N VAL A 143 -34.65 52.07 -14.98
CA VAL A 143 -35.48 51.16 -15.79
C VAL A 143 -36.34 50.33 -14.86
N LEU A 144 -37.65 50.55 -14.90
CA LEU A 144 -38.63 49.97 -13.99
C LEU A 144 -39.48 48.89 -14.69
N PRO A 145 -39.92 47.83 -13.99
CA PRO A 145 -41.05 47.03 -14.47
C PRO A 145 -42.27 47.92 -14.68
N ILE A 146 -43.09 47.61 -15.67
CA ILE A 146 -44.29 48.39 -15.99
C ILE A 146 -45.21 48.58 -14.77
N GLU A 147 -45.32 47.56 -13.91
CA GLU A 147 -46.14 47.58 -12.70
C GLU A 147 -45.63 48.58 -11.64
N ALA A 148 -44.32 48.85 -11.61
CA ALA A 148 -43.74 49.86 -10.76
C ALA A 148 -43.81 51.25 -11.41
N PHE A 149 -43.61 51.35 -12.72
CA PHE A 149 -43.67 52.60 -13.46
C PHE A 149 -45.08 53.23 -13.45
N GLU A 150 -46.12 52.41 -13.63
CA GLU A 150 -47.52 52.84 -13.63
C GLU A 150 -48.01 53.40 -12.28
N LYS A 151 -47.23 53.24 -11.20
CA LYS A 151 -47.51 53.86 -9.92
C LYS A 151 -47.12 55.35 -9.84
N ILE A 152 -46.25 55.84 -10.74
CA ILE A 152 -45.80 57.24 -10.77
C ILE A 152 -46.13 57.97 -12.09
N ALA A 153 -46.30 57.24 -13.19
CA ALA A 153 -46.59 57.82 -14.48
C ALA A 153 -47.31 56.86 -15.44
N ILE A 154 -48.05 57.41 -16.40
CA ILE A 154 -48.76 56.63 -17.43
C ILE A 154 -47.74 56.07 -18.43
N TRP A 155 -47.80 54.77 -18.72
CA TRP A 155 -46.89 54.04 -19.63
C TRP A 155 -46.74 54.64 -21.04
N LYS A 156 -47.67 55.49 -21.50
CA LYS A 156 -47.55 56.18 -22.80
C LYS A 156 -46.38 57.19 -22.84
N ALA A 157 -45.88 57.63 -21.69
CA ALA A 157 -44.64 58.39 -21.59
C ALA A 157 -43.44 57.42 -21.59
N SER A 158 -42.98 57.00 -22.77
CA SER A 158 -41.93 55.99 -22.93
C SER A 158 -40.60 56.34 -22.23
N ASN A 159 -40.29 57.63 -22.04
CA ASN A 159 -39.09 58.11 -21.35
C ASN A 159 -39.40 59.41 -20.60
N MET A 160 -39.41 59.38 -19.27
CA MET A 160 -40.10 60.35 -18.44
C MET A 160 -39.15 61.00 -17.40
N PRO A 161 -39.15 62.34 -17.21
CA PRO A 161 -38.26 63.03 -16.27
C PRO A 161 -38.68 62.83 -14.80
N VAL A 162 -37.88 62.08 -14.04
CA VAL A 162 -38.13 61.76 -12.62
C VAL A 162 -37.20 62.54 -11.71
N GLN A 163 -37.64 62.72 -10.47
CA GLN A 163 -36.75 63.05 -9.37
C GLN A 163 -36.55 61.83 -8.48
N TYR A 164 -35.34 61.67 -7.95
CA TYR A 164 -34.98 60.57 -7.06
C TYR A 164 -34.21 61.05 -5.82
N ARG A 165 -34.32 60.28 -4.73
CA ARG A 165 -33.48 60.43 -3.53
C ARG A 165 -33.24 59.07 -2.87
N ARG A 166 -32.19 58.97 -2.05
CA ARG A 166 -31.92 57.75 -1.26
C ARG A 166 -33.01 57.56 -0.21
N TYR A 167 -33.48 56.34 -0.07
CA TYR A 167 -34.47 55.96 0.94
C TYR A 167 -33.86 54.94 1.91
N HIS A 168 -33.96 55.23 3.21
CA HIS A 168 -33.53 54.32 4.27
C HIS A 168 -34.76 53.81 5.02
N ALA A 169 -34.93 52.49 5.10
CA ALA A 169 -36.07 51.92 5.81
C ALA A 169 -35.89 52.04 7.34
N HIS A 170 -36.77 52.77 8.02
CA HIS A 170 -36.78 52.84 9.49
C HIS A 170 -37.62 51.72 10.10
N GLY A 171 -37.00 50.80 10.84
CA GLY A 171 -37.72 49.76 11.58
C GLY A 171 -38.51 50.33 12.75
N LYS A 172 -39.85 50.30 12.71
CA LYS A 172 -40.70 50.50 13.90
C LYS A 172 -40.89 49.17 14.64
N VAL A 173 -40.47 49.12 15.90
CA VAL A 173 -40.74 48.00 16.81
C VAL A 173 -42.13 48.18 17.42
N THR A 174 -43.06 47.27 17.14
CA THR A 174 -44.36 47.21 17.84
C THR A 174 -44.32 46.17 18.97
N HIS A 175 -44.88 46.52 20.13
CA HIS A 175 -45.01 45.69 21.33
C HIS A 175 -45.92 44.47 21.12
N SER A 176 -45.46 43.47 20.37
CA SER A 176 -46.09 42.14 20.34
C SER A 176 -45.15 41.11 19.70
N GLY A 177 -43.88 41.00 20.15
CA GLY A 177 -42.97 39.87 19.85
C GLY A 177 -42.68 39.52 18.38
N SER A 178 -43.27 40.21 17.41
CA SER A 178 -43.16 39.99 15.97
C SER A 178 -42.62 41.27 15.37
N ARG A 179 -41.34 41.27 14.99
CA ARG A 179 -40.73 42.41 14.31
C ARG A 179 -41.26 42.46 12.87
N ARG A 180 -42.15 43.41 12.56
CA ARG A 180 -42.41 43.82 11.16
C ARG A 180 -41.18 44.57 10.66
N LEU A 181 -40.38 43.90 9.85
CA LEU A 181 -39.29 44.53 9.10
C LEU A 181 -39.80 44.77 7.69
N SER A 182 -40.10 46.02 7.36
CA SER A 182 -40.46 46.43 6.02
C SER A 182 -39.21 46.40 5.15
N GLN A 183 -39.19 45.55 4.12
CA GLN A 183 -38.40 45.79 2.91
C GLN A 183 -38.76 47.17 2.36
N CYS A 184 -38.02 47.66 1.36
CA CYS A 184 -38.26 48.96 0.73
C CYS A 184 -39.62 49.09 0.01
N SER A 185 -40.61 48.23 0.29
CA SER A 185 -41.96 48.26 -0.23
C SER A 185 -43.00 48.35 0.88
N HIS A 186 -44.01 49.20 0.70
CA HIS A 186 -45.19 49.32 1.55
C HIS A 186 -46.19 48.15 1.39
N ASP A 187 -46.02 47.28 0.37
CA ASP A 187 -46.98 46.22 -0.02
C ASP A 187 -46.46 44.78 0.23
N ALA A 188 -45.84 44.51 1.37
CA ALA A 188 -45.42 43.14 1.71
C ALA A 188 -46.63 42.27 2.13
N VAL A 189 -47.25 41.59 1.16
CA VAL A 189 -48.22 40.52 1.42
C VAL A 189 -47.54 39.37 2.17
N SER A 190 -48.07 39.05 3.34
CA SER A 190 -47.73 37.89 4.16
C SER A 190 -47.82 36.57 3.36
N ARG A 191 -46.68 36.04 2.91
CA ARG A 191 -46.56 34.62 2.53
C ARG A 191 -45.25 34.04 3.09
N THR A 192 -45.39 33.12 4.03
CA THR A 192 -44.36 32.18 4.44
C THR A 192 -44.02 31.27 3.25
N ALA A 193 -42.91 31.55 2.57
CA ALA A 193 -42.40 30.68 1.50
C ALA A 193 -41.86 29.37 2.11
N LYS A 194 -42.58 28.26 1.90
CA LYS A 194 -42.01 26.91 1.99
C LYS A 194 -41.18 26.68 0.73
N CYS A 195 -39.87 26.48 0.87
CA CYS A 195 -38.96 26.13 -0.23
C CYS A 195 -38.57 24.64 -0.17
N PRO A 196 -38.19 24.02 -1.31
CA PRO A 196 -37.78 22.62 -1.39
C PRO A 196 -36.49 22.35 -0.60
N SER A 197 -36.33 21.10 -0.19
CA SER A 197 -35.30 20.58 0.70
C SER A 197 -33.87 20.68 0.15
N SER A 198 -33.22 21.83 0.31
CA SER A 198 -31.75 21.97 0.33
C SER A 198 -31.25 23.37 0.72
N THR A 199 -32.13 24.31 1.09
CA THR A 199 -31.73 25.68 1.49
C THR A 199 -31.80 25.84 3.00
N VAL A 200 -30.66 26.02 3.67
CA VAL A 200 -30.62 26.37 5.11
C VAL A 200 -30.75 27.89 5.24
N LEU A 201 -31.96 28.39 5.53
CA LEU A 201 -32.24 29.79 5.87
C LEU A 201 -32.40 29.92 7.39
N TRP A 202 -31.47 30.60 8.07
CA TRP A 202 -31.61 30.92 9.51
C TRP A 202 -32.12 32.35 9.71
N ASN A 203 -33.41 32.47 10.04
CA ASN A 203 -34.08 33.71 10.40
C ASN A 203 -33.85 34.06 11.88
N LEU A 204 -32.74 34.70 12.23
CA LEU A 204 -32.66 35.36 13.55
C LEU A 204 -32.24 36.84 13.54
N TYR A 205 -31.59 37.36 12.49
CA TYR A 205 -31.29 38.79 12.40
C TYR A 205 -31.26 39.25 10.93
N ALA A 206 -32.38 39.77 10.43
CA ALA A 206 -32.53 40.70 9.29
C ALA A 206 -31.46 40.70 8.13
N LEU A 207 -30.94 39.53 7.76
CA LEU A 207 -29.87 39.33 6.79
C LEU A 207 -29.97 37.91 6.22
N ALA A 208 -30.16 37.78 4.91
CA ALA A 208 -30.21 36.47 4.26
C ALA A 208 -28.87 36.18 3.56
N ILE A 209 -28.05 35.34 4.18
CA ILE A 209 -26.77 34.88 3.64
C ILE A 209 -26.98 33.54 2.95
N GLN A 210 -26.69 33.47 1.65
CA GLN A 210 -26.62 32.20 0.94
C GLN A 210 -25.17 31.87 0.59
N ILE A 211 -24.73 30.70 1.05
CA ILE A 211 -23.41 30.17 0.71
C ILE A 211 -23.55 29.39 -0.61
N LEU A 212 -22.86 29.83 -1.65
CA LEU A 212 -22.84 29.13 -2.94
C LEU A 212 -21.77 28.05 -2.87
N LEU A 213 -22.21 26.82 -2.62
CA LEU A 213 -21.34 25.66 -2.45
C LEU A 213 -20.70 25.31 -3.81
N GLY A 214 -19.37 25.46 -3.88
CA GLY A 214 -18.55 25.15 -5.05
C GLY A 214 -17.42 26.14 -5.34
N ALA A 215 -17.40 27.35 -4.76
CA ALA A 215 -16.46 28.39 -5.22
C ALA A 215 -15.86 29.34 -4.15
N LYS A 216 -15.89 29.02 -2.85
CA LYS A 216 -15.55 29.99 -1.76
C LYS A 216 -16.30 31.33 -1.93
N LYS A 217 -17.56 31.29 -2.38
CA LYS A 217 -18.41 32.47 -2.67
C LYS A 217 -19.63 32.50 -1.75
N VAL A 218 -20.03 33.70 -1.34
CA VAL A 218 -21.18 33.97 -0.49
C VAL A 218 -22.00 35.09 -1.14
N LEU A 219 -23.29 34.86 -1.35
CA LEU A 219 -24.25 35.84 -1.82
C LEU A 219 -25.00 36.41 -0.61
N ILE A 220 -24.97 37.74 -0.43
CA ILE A 220 -25.71 38.41 0.65
C ILE A 220 -26.94 39.11 0.07
N THR A 221 -28.10 38.87 0.68
CA THR A 221 -29.40 39.36 0.23
C THR A 221 -30.23 39.89 1.40
N ASN A 222 -31.29 40.67 1.07
CA ASN A 222 -32.30 41.17 2.00
C ASN A 222 -31.71 41.87 3.24
N VAL A 223 -30.81 42.84 3.00
CA VAL A 223 -30.18 43.65 4.06
C VAL A 223 -31.10 44.83 4.40
N ALA A 224 -31.44 45.01 5.69
CA ALA A 224 -32.22 46.16 6.15
C ALA A 224 -31.39 47.47 6.19
N GLY A 225 -32.04 48.62 6.44
CA GLY A 225 -31.36 49.92 6.54
C GLY A 225 -31.12 50.56 5.18
N ALA A 226 -29.88 50.97 4.88
CA ALA A 226 -29.51 51.50 3.56
C ALA A 226 -29.56 50.48 2.42
N GLY A 227 -29.51 49.18 2.73
CA GLY A 227 -29.70 48.08 1.78
C GLY A 227 -28.48 47.73 0.91
N ASP A 228 -27.63 48.72 0.61
CA ASP A 228 -26.34 48.54 -0.05
C ASP A 228 -25.19 48.29 0.95
N ILE A 229 -24.34 47.33 0.60
CA ILE A 229 -23.26 46.83 1.45
C ILE A 229 -21.95 47.51 1.03
N THR A 230 -21.15 47.97 1.99
CA THR A 230 -19.82 48.55 1.76
C THR A 230 -18.70 47.55 2.05
N ALA A 231 -18.81 46.78 3.14
CA ALA A 231 -17.79 45.80 3.54
C ALA A 231 -18.39 44.53 4.14
N VAL A 232 -17.70 43.41 3.98
CA VAL A 232 -18.06 42.11 4.56
C VAL A 232 -16.82 41.45 5.14
N LYS A 233 -16.94 40.84 6.32
CA LYS A 233 -15.90 40.01 6.94
C LYS A 233 -16.46 38.64 7.31
N VAL A 234 -15.59 37.64 7.35
CA VAL A 234 -15.90 36.27 7.78
C VAL A 234 -14.93 35.81 8.85
N LYS A 235 -15.41 35.01 9.80
CA LYS A 235 -14.62 34.44 10.89
C LYS A 235 -14.96 32.97 11.09
N GLY A 236 -13.95 32.11 11.05
CA GLY A 236 -14.03 30.71 11.51
C GLY A 236 -13.72 30.60 13.02
N SER A 237 -13.97 29.44 13.61
CA SER A 237 -13.64 29.20 15.03
C SER A 237 -12.13 29.29 15.34
N ARG A 238 -11.27 29.09 14.34
CA ARG A 238 -9.80 29.14 14.46
C ARG A 238 -9.18 30.37 13.80
N THR A 239 -9.97 31.30 13.28
CA THR A 239 -9.47 32.51 12.60
C THR A 239 -9.97 33.79 13.27
N GLY A 240 -9.27 34.90 13.04
CA GLY A 240 -9.82 36.24 13.29
C GLY A 240 -10.88 36.63 12.25
N TRP A 241 -11.39 37.87 12.35
CA TRP A 241 -12.24 38.46 11.31
C TRP A 241 -11.40 38.78 10.06
N LEU A 242 -11.73 38.12 8.95
CA LEU A 242 -11.05 38.27 7.67
C LEU A 242 -11.94 39.06 6.70
N PRO A 243 -11.44 40.13 6.05
CA PRO A 243 -12.20 40.85 5.04
C PRO A 243 -12.45 39.98 3.80
N MET A 244 -13.65 40.06 3.23
CA MET A 244 -14.04 39.38 2.00
C MET A 244 -13.96 40.32 0.80
N GLY A 245 -13.57 39.79 -0.36
CA GLY A 245 -13.52 40.55 -1.61
C GLY A 245 -14.86 40.51 -2.35
N ARG A 246 -15.32 41.66 -2.86
CA ARG A 246 -16.52 41.72 -3.72
C ARG A 246 -16.15 41.35 -5.15
N ASN A 247 -16.82 40.35 -5.72
CA ASN A 247 -16.61 39.97 -7.12
C ASN A 247 -17.48 40.82 -8.05
N TRP A 248 -18.80 40.69 -7.90
CA TRP A 248 -19.79 41.34 -8.75
C TRP A 248 -21.14 41.37 -8.04
N GLY A 249 -21.83 42.52 -8.06
CA GLY A 249 -23.06 42.74 -7.29
C GLY A 249 -22.84 42.43 -5.81
N GLN A 250 -23.68 41.58 -5.22
CA GLN A 250 -23.52 41.12 -3.83
C GLN A 250 -22.90 39.72 -3.69
N ASN A 251 -22.10 39.28 -4.66
CA ASN A 251 -21.30 38.07 -4.54
C ASN A 251 -19.92 38.40 -3.94
N TRP A 252 -19.64 37.82 -2.79
CA TRP A 252 -18.42 38.01 -2.02
C TRP A 252 -17.58 36.73 -2.02
N HIS A 253 -16.26 36.83 -2.02
CA HIS A 253 -15.36 35.68 -1.95
C HIS A 253 -14.34 35.81 -0.82
N ILE A 254 -13.81 34.67 -0.41
CA ILE A 254 -12.73 34.57 0.56
C ILE A 254 -11.69 33.56 0.07
N SER A 255 -10.41 33.87 0.22
CA SER A 255 -9.32 32.98 -0.21
C SER A 255 -8.81 32.05 0.91
N ALA A 256 -9.17 32.31 2.16
CA ALA A 256 -8.79 31.51 3.33
C ALA A 256 -9.48 30.13 3.37
N ASP A 257 -8.83 29.14 3.97
CA ASP A 257 -9.41 27.82 4.24
C ASP A 257 -10.14 27.82 5.59
N LEU A 258 -11.47 27.69 5.54
CA LEU A 258 -12.35 27.73 6.71
C LEU A 258 -13.15 26.42 6.87
N LYS A 259 -12.74 25.34 6.18
CA LYS A 259 -13.40 24.03 6.25
C LYS A 259 -13.39 23.50 7.69
N ASN A 260 -14.41 22.71 8.04
CA ASN A 260 -14.57 22.08 9.36
C ASN A 260 -14.64 23.06 10.55
N GLN A 261 -15.08 24.30 10.31
CA GLN A 261 -15.23 25.36 11.31
C GLN A 261 -16.57 26.06 11.14
N PRO A 262 -17.30 26.36 12.23
CA PRO A 262 -18.49 27.19 12.13
C PRO A 262 -18.12 28.59 11.63
N LEU A 263 -18.94 29.16 10.75
CA LEU A 263 -18.67 30.45 10.10
C LEU A 263 -19.55 31.56 10.67
N SER A 264 -18.93 32.69 11.01
CA SER A 264 -19.58 33.93 11.41
C SER A 264 -19.32 35.02 10.37
N PHE A 265 -20.27 35.94 10.18
CA PHE A 265 -20.19 37.02 9.20
C PHE A 265 -20.45 38.38 9.83
N GLU A 266 -19.74 39.40 9.37
CA GLU A 266 -19.93 40.79 9.72
C GLU A 266 -20.18 41.58 8.43
N VAL A 267 -21.29 42.31 8.36
CA VAL A 267 -21.72 43.05 7.17
C VAL A 267 -21.91 44.52 7.54
N THR A 268 -21.24 45.41 6.83
CA THR A 268 -21.33 46.87 7.01
C THR A 268 -22.10 47.49 5.84
N THR A 269 -23.12 48.28 6.15
CA THR A 269 -23.95 49.03 5.18
C THR A 269 -23.43 50.44 4.94
N SER A 270 -23.94 51.11 3.90
CA SER A 270 -23.49 52.46 3.52
C SER A 270 -23.83 53.57 4.53
N ASP A 271 -24.80 53.33 5.42
CA ASP A 271 -25.13 54.20 6.55
C ASP A 271 -24.19 54.03 7.76
N GLY A 272 -23.14 53.22 7.64
CA GLY A 272 -22.14 52.98 8.67
C GLY A 272 -22.54 51.95 9.73
N VAL A 273 -23.73 51.36 9.62
CA VAL A 273 -24.20 50.31 10.54
C VAL A 273 -23.51 48.98 10.20
N THR A 274 -23.02 48.28 11.22
CA THR A 274 -22.41 46.94 11.06
C THR A 274 -23.22 45.89 11.80
N LEU A 275 -23.62 44.83 11.09
CA LEU A 275 -24.39 43.71 11.60
C LEU A 275 -23.51 42.47 11.68
N THR A 276 -23.41 41.87 12.86
CA THR A 276 -22.63 40.66 13.10
C THR A 276 -23.54 39.47 13.36
N SER A 277 -23.37 38.40 12.57
CA SER A 277 -24.09 37.13 12.71
C SER A 277 -23.11 36.02 13.04
N TYR A 278 -23.25 35.42 14.22
CA TYR A 278 -22.35 34.38 14.70
C TYR A 278 -22.83 32.98 14.32
N ASN A 279 -21.91 32.10 13.95
CA ASN A 279 -22.14 30.68 13.66
C ASN A 279 -23.29 30.40 12.68
N VAL A 280 -23.37 31.21 11.62
CA VAL A 280 -24.36 31.11 10.54
C VAL A 280 -24.26 29.77 9.81
N ALA A 281 -23.05 29.23 9.64
CA ALA A 281 -22.83 27.87 9.14
C ALA A 281 -22.31 26.96 10.26
N PRO A 282 -22.86 25.73 10.42
CA PRO A 282 -22.41 24.77 11.41
C PRO A 282 -21.06 24.16 11.03
N LYS A 283 -20.36 23.50 11.97
CA LYS A 283 -18.98 23.03 11.80
C LYS A 283 -18.78 22.04 10.64
N ASP A 284 -19.80 21.26 10.34
CA ASP A 284 -19.86 20.19 9.34
C ASP A 284 -20.33 20.67 7.95
N TRP A 285 -20.31 21.99 7.71
CA TRP A 285 -20.59 22.53 6.38
C TRP A 285 -19.58 22.00 5.36
N ASN A 286 -20.07 21.30 4.33
CA ASN A 286 -19.27 20.74 3.24
C ASN A 286 -19.72 21.32 1.89
N PHE A 287 -18.81 21.36 0.93
CA PHE A 287 -19.06 21.88 -0.42
C PHE A 287 -19.95 20.97 -1.29
N GLU A 288 -20.52 19.90 -0.74
CA GLU A 288 -21.22 18.85 -1.51
C GLU A 288 -22.61 18.58 -0.94
N ASN A 289 -23.63 18.96 -1.71
CA ASN A 289 -24.74 18.11 -2.16
C ASN A 289 -25.84 19.00 -2.78
N GLY A 290 -25.88 19.04 -4.11
CA GLY A 290 -26.94 19.68 -4.89
C GLY A 290 -26.46 20.65 -5.97
N GLY A 291 -25.53 20.23 -6.82
CA GLY A 291 -25.10 21.02 -7.98
C GLY A 291 -24.19 20.20 -8.90
N GLU A 292 -24.51 20.21 -10.18
CA GLU A 292 -23.80 19.61 -11.31
C GLU A 292 -22.25 19.62 -11.15
N VAL A 293 -21.61 18.45 -11.12
CA VAL A 293 -20.14 18.36 -11.13
C VAL A 293 -19.65 18.62 -12.56
N SER A 294 -19.42 19.88 -12.90
CA SER A 294 -18.80 20.27 -14.16
C SER A 294 -17.35 20.68 -13.91
N THR A 295 -16.40 19.99 -14.54
CA THR A 295 -14.98 20.34 -14.51
C THR A 295 -14.56 20.94 -15.85
N GLN A 296 -13.82 22.04 -15.82
CA GLN A 296 -13.07 22.51 -16.98
C GLN A 296 -11.83 21.62 -17.19
N VAL A 297 -11.81 20.84 -18.26
CA VAL A 297 -10.73 19.88 -18.55
C VAL A 297 -9.52 20.54 -19.22
N ILE A 298 -9.73 21.58 -20.03
CA ILE A 298 -8.67 22.39 -20.65
C ILE A 298 -8.91 23.85 -20.29
N ASP A 299 -7.91 24.51 -19.71
CA ASP A 299 -7.97 25.93 -19.33
C ASP A 299 -7.81 26.88 -20.53
N GLY A 300 -7.97 28.19 -20.29
CA GLY A 300 -7.81 29.21 -21.34
C GLY A 300 -6.37 29.34 -21.87
N ASP A 301 -5.40 28.75 -21.18
CA ASP A 301 -3.97 28.75 -21.53
C ASP A 301 -3.55 27.44 -22.23
N GLY A 302 -4.50 26.53 -22.49
CA GLY A 302 -4.27 25.25 -23.15
C GLY A 302 -3.58 24.19 -22.28
N ASN A 303 -3.70 24.27 -20.95
CA ASN A 303 -3.25 23.24 -20.03
C ASN A 303 -4.38 22.29 -19.65
N PHE A 304 -4.01 21.02 -19.42
CA PHE A 304 -4.96 19.97 -19.04
C PHE A 304 -5.14 19.91 -17.52
N ASN A 305 -6.38 20.00 -17.05
CA ASN A 305 -6.74 20.01 -15.64
C ASN A 305 -6.89 18.58 -15.08
N ILE A 306 -5.75 17.94 -14.81
CA ILE A 306 -5.69 16.54 -14.31
C ILE A 306 -6.48 16.39 -13.01
N SER A 307 -6.26 17.29 -12.04
CA SER A 307 -6.89 17.20 -10.72
C SER A 307 -8.40 17.35 -10.79
N GLY A 308 -8.91 18.24 -11.65
CA GLY A 308 -10.34 18.40 -11.85
C GLY A 308 -10.99 17.17 -12.51
N VAL A 309 -10.30 16.56 -13.47
CA VAL A 309 -10.81 15.38 -14.19
C VAL A 309 -10.83 14.17 -13.27
N ASP A 310 -9.76 13.91 -12.52
CA ASP A 310 -9.72 12.82 -11.56
C ASP A 310 -10.77 13.01 -10.45
N SER A 311 -10.98 14.25 -9.99
CA SER A 311 -12.05 14.55 -9.02
C SER A 311 -13.43 14.25 -9.61
N LEU A 312 -13.67 14.60 -10.88
CA LEU A 312 -14.91 14.30 -11.59
C LEU A 312 -15.12 12.79 -11.72
N VAL A 313 -14.11 12.06 -12.20
CA VAL A 313 -14.13 10.59 -12.39
C VAL A 313 -14.50 9.89 -11.08
N LYS A 314 -13.92 10.33 -9.96
CA LYS A 314 -14.24 9.82 -8.61
C LYS A 314 -15.65 10.21 -8.17
N ALA A 315 -16.05 11.47 -8.34
CA ALA A 315 -17.36 11.96 -7.92
C ALA A 315 -18.53 11.26 -8.65
N VAL A 316 -18.36 10.97 -9.95
CA VAL A 316 -19.37 10.28 -10.76
C VAL A 316 -19.24 8.75 -10.76
N LYS A 317 -18.29 8.19 -10.00
CA LYS A 317 -17.95 6.75 -9.98
C LYS A 317 -17.75 6.16 -11.37
N LEU A 318 -17.09 6.92 -12.25
CA LEU A 318 -16.91 6.54 -13.63
C LEU A 318 -16.05 5.27 -13.77
N GLY A 319 -15.08 5.05 -12.87
CA GLY A 319 -14.25 3.84 -12.87
C GLY A 319 -15.07 2.55 -12.87
N ASP A 320 -16.20 2.54 -12.16
CA ASP A 320 -17.08 1.37 -12.00
C ASP A 320 -17.86 1.03 -13.29
N CYS A 321 -17.93 1.96 -14.25
CA CYS A 321 -18.69 1.77 -15.48
C CYS A 321 -17.98 0.87 -16.51
N GLY A 322 -16.69 0.57 -16.35
CA GLY A 322 -15.93 -0.27 -17.27
C GLY A 322 -15.98 0.26 -18.72
N LEU A 323 -16.60 -0.49 -19.64
CA LEU A 323 -16.87 -0.05 -21.01
C LEU A 323 -18.29 0.50 -21.22
N SER A 324 -19.12 0.56 -20.20
CA SER A 324 -20.52 0.98 -20.25
C SER A 324 -20.67 2.50 -20.05
N TYR A 325 -19.88 3.27 -20.79
CA TYR A 325 -19.98 4.73 -20.80
C TYR A 325 -19.87 5.28 -22.22
N ALA A 326 -20.44 6.46 -22.48
CA ALA A 326 -20.27 7.16 -23.75
C ALA A 326 -19.81 8.60 -23.49
N VAL A 327 -18.91 9.09 -24.33
CA VAL A 327 -18.41 10.46 -24.29
C VAL A 327 -19.12 11.28 -25.36
N VAL A 328 -19.80 12.32 -24.92
CA VAL A 328 -20.56 13.24 -25.80
C VAL A 328 -19.91 14.62 -25.76
N SER A 329 -19.56 15.17 -26.92
CA SER A 329 -19.06 16.55 -27.06
C SER A 329 -20.01 17.39 -27.90
N ILE A 330 -20.02 18.70 -27.64
CA ILE A 330 -20.86 19.66 -28.36
C ILE A 330 -19.98 20.75 -29.01
N MET A 331 -20.16 20.95 -30.31
CA MET A 331 -19.47 21.94 -31.13
C MET A 331 -20.49 22.89 -31.78
N GLY A 332 -20.15 24.16 -31.90
CA GLY A 332 -20.99 25.14 -32.59
C GLY A 332 -20.48 26.57 -32.41
N PRO A 333 -20.94 27.52 -33.23
CA PRO A 333 -20.53 28.91 -33.15
C PRO A 333 -20.96 29.56 -31.83
N GLN A 334 -20.21 30.57 -31.37
CA GLN A 334 -20.48 31.29 -30.12
C GLN A 334 -21.90 31.90 -30.15
N SER A 335 -22.60 31.84 -29.01
CA SER A 335 -23.97 32.38 -28.85
C SER A 335 -25.08 31.68 -29.67
N SER A 336 -24.85 30.49 -30.23
CA SER A 336 -25.85 29.71 -30.98
C SER A 336 -26.89 28.96 -30.13
N GLY A 337 -27.13 29.40 -28.88
CA GLY A 337 -28.05 28.72 -27.95
C GLY A 337 -27.53 27.37 -27.40
N LEU A 338 -26.20 27.16 -27.39
CA LEU A 338 -25.53 25.98 -26.83
C LEU A 338 -25.84 25.77 -25.34
N LYS A 339 -25.93 26.86 -24.56
CA LYS A 339 -26.28 26.80 -23.14
C LYS A 339 -27.72 26.34 -22.91
N GLN A 340 -28.65 26.83 -23.73
CA GLN A 340 -30.05 26.41 -23.69
C GLN A 340 -30.19 24.91 -24.03
N LEU A 341 -29.47 24.43 -25.06
CA LEU A 341 -29.48 23.00 -25.41
C LEU A 341 -28.95 22.13 -24.25
N LYS A 342 -27.93 22.61 -23.53
CA LYS A 342 -27.38 21.93 -22.34
C LYS A 342 -28.36 21.90 -21.18
N GLU A 343 -28.94 23.05 -20.86
CA GLU A 343 -29.81 23.24 -19.70
C GLU A 343 -31.13 22.46 -19.85
N PHE A 344 -31.77 22.53 -21.02
CA PHE A 344 -33.05 21.85 -21.28
C PHE A 344 -32.90 20.38 -21.71
N GLY A 345 -31.79 20.02 -22.36
CA GLY A 345 -31.57 18.66 -22.89
C GLY A 345 -31.10 17.63 -21.87
N TRP A 346 -30.35 18.06 -20.85
CA TRP A 346 -29.48 17.13 -20.10
C TRP A 346 -29.66 17.14 -18.58
N GLN A 347 -30.49 18.04 -18.02
CA GLN A 347 -30.75 18.15 -16.56
C GLN A 347 -31.22 16.85 -15.88
N ASN A 348 -31.80 15.89 -16.62
CA ASN A 348 -32.32 14.62 -16.09
C ASN A 348 -31.60 13.35 -16.60
N VAL A 349 -30.57 13.46 -17.44
CA VAL A 349 -29.81 12.29 -17.98
C VAL A 349 -28.67 11.87 -17.04
N LEU A 350 -28.35 12.70 -16.05
CA LEU A 350 -27.23 12.56 -15.11
C LEU A 350 -27.36 11.40 -14.08
N ARG A 351 -28.24 10.42 -14.33
CA ARG A 351 -28.41 9.22 -13.50
C ARG A 351 -28.13 7.90 -14.21
N SER A 352 -27.66 7.93 -15.46
CA SER A 352 -27.57 6.70 -16.28
C SER A 352 -26.33 6.70 -17.17
N ASN A 353 -25.28 5.97 -16.77
CA ASN A 353 -24.18 5.41 -17.59
C ASN A 353 -23.60 6.26 -18.75
N LEU A 354 -23.69 7.60 -18.68
CA LEU A 354 -23.22 8.54 -19.70
C LEU A 354 -22.32 9.57 -19.02
N VAL A 355 -21.09 9.70 -19.51
CA VAL A 355 -20.16 10.74 -19.05
C VAL A 355 -20.36 11.95 -19.91
N HIS A 356 -20.96 12.97 -19.31
CA HIS A 356 -21.11 14.25 -19.98
C HIS A 356 -19.87 15.13 -19.72
N LEU A 357 -19.03 15.28 -20.75
CA LEU A 357 -17.98 16.31 -20.75
C LEU A 357 -18.55 17.57 -21.40
N SER A 358 -19.04 18.48 -20.55
CA SER A 358 -19.64 19.73 -21.00
C SER A 358 -18.57 20.76 -21.33
N TRP A 359 -18.27 20.96 -22.62
CA TRP A 359 -17.35 22.01 -23.07
C TRP A 359 -18.11 23.30 -23.37
N ILE A 360 -17.85 24.39 -22.64
CA ILE A 360 -18.28 25.73 -23.07
C ILE A 360 -17.06 26.44 -23.62
N TRP A 361 -17.05 26.61 -24.94
CA TRP A 361 -16.13 27.45 -25.67
C TRP A 361 -16.21 28.90 -25.14
N ARG A 362 -15.11 29.39 -24.57
CA ARG A 362 -14.84 30.84 -24.50
C ARG A 362 -13.51 31.06 -25.19
N VAL A 363 -13.56 31.15 -26.51
CA VAL A 363 -12.42 31.51 -27.35
C VAL A 363 -12.20 33.03 -27.19
N PRO A 364 -11.01 33.52 -26.83
CA PRO A 364 -10.63 34.90 -27.13
C PRO A 364 -10.59 35.04 -28.66
N MET A 365 -11.27 36.06 -29.20
CA MET A 365 -11.64 36.24 -30.61
C MET A 365 -10.55 36.06 -31.69
N ASP A 366 -9.27 35.86 -31.35
CA ASP A 366 -8.14 35.93 -32.28
C ASP A 366 -7.29 34.64 -32.42
N ASP A 367 -7.55 33.55 -31.68
CA ASP A 367 -6.70 32.34 -31.73
C ASP A 367 -7.33 31.13 -32.47
N THR A 368 -7.14 31.10 -33.80
CA THR A 368 -7.58 29.98 -34.66
C THR A 368 -6.84 28.66 -34.41
N ALA A 369 -5.70 28.66 -33.70
CA ALA A 369 -4.95 27.44 -33.40
C ALA A 369 -5.61 26.67 -32.24
N PHE A 370 -6.00 27.39 -31.19
CA PHE A 370 -6.70 26.80 -30.05
C PHE A 370 -8.06 26.22 -30.44
N GLU A 371 -8.79 26.88 -31.36
CA GLU A 371 -10.06 26.40 -31.90
C GLU A 371 -9.89 25.04 -32.61
N LYS A 372 -8.86 24.92 -33.47
CA LYS A 372 -8.54 23.67 -34.18
C LYS A 372 -8.13 22.56 -33.21
N GLN A 373 -7.26 22.85 -32.26
CA GLN A 373 -6.77 21.86 -31.28
C GLN A 373 -7.91 21.33 -30.41
N SER A 374 -8.78 22.21 -29.92
CA SER A 374 -9.93 21.84 -29.09
C SER A 374 -10.98 21.03 -29.88
N ALA A 375 -11.20 21.37 -31.16
CA ALA A 375 -12.11 20.62 -32.02
C ALA A 375 -11.59 19.20 -32.30
N LEU A 376 -10.28 19.08 -32.56
CA LEU A 376 -9.61 17.78 -32.72
C LEU A 376 -9.67 16.96 -31.44
N PHE A 377 -9.44 17.59 -30.29
CA PHE A 377 -9.51 16.93 -29.01
C PHE A 377 -10.91 16.36 -28.74
N ALA A 378 -11.95 17.18 -28.93
CA ALA A 378 -13.33 16.76 -28.77
C ALA A 378 -13.70 15.63 -29.75
N LEU A 379 -13.20 15.64 -31.00
CA LEU A 379 -13.44 14.53 -31.93
C LEU A 379 -12.73 13.24 -31.51
N ALA A 380 -11.49 13.35 -31.03
CA ALA A 380 -10.65 12.22 -30.67
C ALA A 380 -11.18 11.45 -29.44
N VAL A 381 -11.71 12.17 -28.45
CA VAL A 381 -12.19 11.56 -27.20
C VAL A 381 -13.66 11.12 -27.27
N SER A 382 -14.47 11.70 -28.17
CA SER A 382 -15.93 11.49 -28.18
C SER A 382 -16.39 10.32 -29.03
N ASP A 383 -17.42 9.64 -28.55
CA ASP A 383 -18.20 8.68 -29.33
C ASP A 383 -19.25 9.40 -30.18
N ILE A 384 -19.80 10.50 -29.66
CA ILE A 384 -20.85 11.29 -30.30
C ILE A 384 -20.49 12.77 -30.23
N VAL A 385 -20.49 13.45 -31.39
CA VAL A 385 -20.21 14.88 -31.51
C VAL A 385 -21.47 15.58 -32.02
N LEU A 386 -22.04 16.45 -31.20
CA LEU A 386 -23.18 17.28 -31.57
C LEU A 386 -22.70 18.54 -32.26
N ILE A 387 -23.14 18.77 -33.49
CA ILE A 387 -22.83 19.98 -34.24
C ILE A 387 -24.10 20.83 -34.29
N ASN A 388 -24.13 21.89 -33.47
CA ASN A 388 -25.25 22.81 -33.40
C ASN A 388 -25.14 23.86 -34.52
N MET A 389 -26.15 23.94 -35.39
CA MET A 389 -26.17 24.86 -36.54
C MET A 389 -27.56 25.49 -36.73
N TRP A 390 -27.64 26.71 -37.24
CA TRP A 390 -28.92 27.33 -37.58
C TRP A 390 -29.43 26.86 -38.94
N CYS A 391 -30.75 26.75 -39.10
CA CYS A 391 -31.38 26.34 -40.35
C CYS A 391 -30.99 27.23 -41.54
N HIS A 392 -30.74 28.53 -41.32
CA HIS A 392 -30.34 29.48 -42.37
C HIS A 392 -28.86 29.42 -42.76
N ASP A 393 -28.04 28.69 -42.00
CA ASP A 393 -26.63 28.47 -42.31
C ASP A 393 -26.43 27.30 -43.28
N ILE A 394 -27.44 26.43 -43.45
CA ILE A 394 -27.42 25.30 -44.38
C ILE A 394 -27.24 25.84 -45.82
N GLY A 395 -26.23 25.32 -46.53
CA GLY A 395 -25.88 25.74 -47.89
C GLY A 395 -24.98 26.98 -47.98
N ARG A 396 -24.60 27.61 -46.86
CA ARG A 396 -23.63 28.73 -46.85
C ARG A 396 -22.20 28.23 -46.61
N GLU A 397 -21.28 28.60 -47.49
CA GLU A 397 -19.89 28.12 -47.46
C GLU A 397 -19.13 28.51 -46.18
N GLN A 398 -19.38 29.71 -45.64
CA GLN A 398 -18.66 30.28 -44.49
C GLN A 398 -19.41 30.18 -43.15
N ALA A 399 -20.74 30.10 -43.17
CA ALA A 399 -21.56 30.16 -41.94
C ALA A 399 -21.80 28.79 -41.29
N ALA A 400 -21.67 27.69 -42.04
CA ALA A 400 -21.91 26.32 -41.56
C ALA A 400 -20.66 25.64 -40.94
N ASN A 401 -19.62 26.39 -40.55
CA ASN A 401 -18.35 25.84 -40.06
C ASN A 401 -17.67 24.82 -41.01
N LYS A 402 -17.93 24.88 -42.33
CA LYS A 402 -17.29 24.00 -43.33
C LYS A 402 -15.74 24.04 -43.29
N PRO A 403 -15.08 25.21 -43.11
CA PRO A 403 -13.62 25.27 -43.00
C PRO A 403 -13.06 24.52 -41.78
N LEU A 404 -13.80 24.54 -40.66
CA LEU A 404 -13.44 23.80 -39.45
C LEU A 404 -13.56 22.29 -39.68
N LEU A 405 -14.68 21.83 -40.27
CA LEU A 405 -14.88 20.41 -40.62
C LEU A 405 -13.82 19.88 -41.60
N LYS A 406 -13.44 20.68 -42.61
CA LYS A 406 -12.37 20.34 -43.55
C LYS A 406 -11.03 20.11 -42.84
N THR A 407 -10.67 21.02 -41.94
CA THR A 407 -9.43 20.92 -41.15
C THR A 407 -9.48 19.71 -40.21
N VAL A 408 -10.62 19.49 -39.55
CA VAL A 408 -10.83 18.39 -38.62
C VAL A 408 -10.74 17.04 -39.33
N PHE A 409 -11.40 16.84 -40.47
CA PHE A 409 -11.29 15.59 -41.24
C PHE A 409 -9.86 15.33 -41.72
N GLN A 410 -9.16 16.38 -42.18
CA GLN A 410 -7.78 16.27 -42.65
C GLN A 410 -6.84 15.78 -41.56
N VAL A 411 -6.93 16.40 -40.38
CA VAL A 411 -6.04 16.09 -39.27
C VAL A 411 -6.47 14.79 -38.59
N MET A 412 -7.77 14.48 -38.53
CA MET A 412 -8.27 13.21 -37.99
C MET A 412 -7.71 12.00 -38.77
N MET A 413 -7.74 12.04 -40.11
CA MET A 413 -7.21 10.95 -40.95
C MET A 413 -5.69 10.78 -40.85
N ARG A 414 -4.96 11.81 -40.40
CA ARG A 414 -3.51 11.75 -40.18
C ARG A 414 -3.18 11.24 -38.78
N LEU A 415 -3.95 11.68 -37.79
CA LEU A 415 -3.67 11.45 -36.39
C LEU A 415 -4.37 10.21 -35.82
N PHE A 416 -5.37 9.62 -36.47
CA PHE A 416 -6.16 8.55 -35.87
C PHE A 416 -6.54 7.48 -36.90
N SER A 417 -6.51 6.21 -36.47
CA SER A 417 -7.06 5.09 -37.24
C SER A 417 -8.60 5.15 -37.32
N PRO A 418 -9.24 4.44 -38.27
CA PRO A 418 -10.69 4.50 -38.45
C PRO A 418 -11.44 4.10 -37.17
N ARG A 419 -12.15 5.07 -36.59
CA ARG A 419 -13.09 4.90 -35.48
C ARG A 419 -14.41 5.52 -35.91
N LYS A 420 -15.50 4.75 -35.92
CA LYS A 420 -16.84 5.24 -36.32
C LYS A 420 -17.42 6.18 -35.26
N THR A 421 -17.06 7.45 -35.30
CA THR A 421 -17.64 8.51 -34.46
C THR A 421 -18.96 8.98 -35.06
N THR A 422 -19.99 9.19 -34.23
CA THR A 422 -21.27 9.71 -34.72
C THR A 422 -21.27 11.24 -34.71
N LEU A 423 -21.44 11.84 -35.89
CA LEU A 423 -21.65 13.28 -36.08
C LEU A 423 -23.16 13.54 -36.11
N LEU A 424 -23.69 14.09 -35.02
CA LEU A 424 -25.10 14.44 -34.88
C LEU A 424 -25.30 15.93 -35.13
N PHE A 425 -25.83 16.26 -36.31
CA PHE A 425 -26.16 17.64 -36.68
C PHE A 425 -27.51 18.03 -36.07
N VAL A 426 -27.49 19.04 -35.20
CA VAL A 426 -28.69 19.60 -34.56
C VAL A 426 -29.00 20.93 -35.23
N ILE A 427 -30.02 20.91 -36.11
CA ILE A 427 -30.50 22.08 -36.84
C ILE A 427 -31.46 22.86 -35.93
N ARG A 428 -31.14 24.14 -35.69
CA ARG A 428 -31.92 25.08 -34.87
C ARG A 428 -32.84 25.93 -35.73
N ASP A 429 -33.95 26.37 -35.14
CA ASP A 429 -34.97 27.22 -35.76
C ASP A 429 -35.50 26.66 -37.07
N LYS A 430 -36.01 25.42 -37.01
CA LYS A 430 -36.67 24.78 -38.15
C LYS A 430 -37.74 25.71 -38.74
N THR A 431 -37.50 26.19 -39.96
CA THR A 431 -38.43 27.01 -40.75
C THR A 431 -39.52 26.12 -41.39
N ARG A 432 -40.33 26.67 -42.31
CA ARG A 432 -41.36 25.90 -43.04
C ARG A 432 -40.79 24.76 -43.91
N THR A 433 -39.48 24.69 -44.13
CA THR A 433 -38.83 23.66 -44.95
C THR A 433 -38.80 22.31 -44.20
N PRO A 434 -39.34 21.22 -44.77
CA PRO A 434 -39.27 19.89 -44.19
C PRO A 434 -37.83 19.40 -44.01
N LEU A 435 -37.59 18.62 -42.94
CA LEU A 435 -36.27 18.02 -42.68
C LEU A 435 -35.85 17.08 -43.82
N GLU A 436 -36.81 16.40 -44.46
CA GLU A 436 -36.62 15.51 -45.61
C GLU A 436 -35.91 16.18 -46.79
N ASN A 437 -36.01 17.50 -46.92
CA ASN A 437 -35.32 18.26 -47.96
C ASN A 437 -33.97 18.82 -47.50
N LEU A 438 -33.80 19.06 -46.20
CA LEU A 438 -32.58 19.64 -45.63
C LEU A 438 -31.51 18.59 -45.34
N GLU A 439 -31.93 17.40 -44.91
CA GLU A 439 -31.02 16.30 -44.56
C GLU A 439 -30.19 15.82 -45.77
N PRO A 440 -30.75 15.55 -46.97
CA PRO A 440 -29.96 15.14 -48.13
C PRO A 440 -28.93 16.19 -48.55
N VAL A 441 -29.30 17.48 -48.50
CA VAL A 441 -28.42 18.60 -48.84
C VAL A 441 -27.23 18.66 -47.88
N LEU A 442 -27.47 18.50 -46.58
CA LEU A 442 -26.42 18.51 -45.58
C LEU A 442 -25.50 17.28 -45.71
N ARG A 443 -26.06 16.10 -45.98
CA ARG A 443 -25.27 14.87 -46.23
C ARG A 443 -24.39 15.02 -47.46
N GLU A 444 -24.92 15.56 -48.56
CA GLU A 444 -24.17 15.81 -49.78
C GLU A 444 -23.04 16.83 -49.55
N ASP A 445 -23.30 17.90 -48.80
CA ASP A 445 -22.28 18.89 -48.43
C ASP A 445 -21.15 18.28 -47.60
N ILE A 446 -21.46 17.42 -46.62
CA ILE A 446 -20.44 16.73 -45.81
C ILE A 446 -19.61 15.78 -46.68
N GLN A 447 -20.26 15.05 -47.58
CA GLN A 447 -19.58 14.16 -48.52
C GLN A 447 -18.64 14.93 -49.45
N LYS A 448 -19.09 16.07 -49.99
CA LYS A 448 -18.25 16.99 -50.77
C LYS A 448 -17.06 17.50 -49.97
N ILE A 449 -17.24 17.82 -48.68
CA ILE A 449 -16.12 18.23 -47.82
C ILE A 449 -15.13 17.08 -47.68
N TRP A 450 -15.60 15.85 -47.40
CA TRP A 450 -14.75 14.66 -47.28
C TRP A 450 -13.92 14.37 -48.53
N ASP A 451 -14.52 14.49 -49.71
CA ASP A 451 -13.85 14.19 -50.98
C ASP A 451 -12.83 15.25 -51.39
N ASN A 452 -13.02 16.49 -50.95
CA ASN A 452 -12.10 17.61 -51.21
C ASN A 452 -10.97 17.75 -50.17
N VAL A 453 -10.93 16.92 -49.13
CA VAL A 453 -9.86 16.92 -48.13
C VAL A 453 -8.66 16.10 -48.63
N PRO A 454 -7.42 16.57 -48.48
CA PRO A 454 -6.22 15.77 -48.79
C PRO A 454 -6.13 14.53 -47.89
N LYS A 455 -6.19 13.33 -48.49
CA LYS A 455 -6.13 12.04 -47.79
C LYS A 455 -4.72 11.42 -47.85
N PRO A 456 -4.19 10.83 -46.76
CA PRO A 456 -2.95 10.02 -46.79
C PRO A 456 -3.08 8.80 -47.73
N GLN A 457 -1.95 8.28 -48.22
CA GLN A 457 -1.95 7.16 -49.18
C GLN A 457 -2.71 5.92 -48.68
N ALA A 458 -2.69 5.66 -47.37
CA ALA A 458 -3.40 4.56 -46.73
C ALA A 458 -4.94 4.68 -46.74
N HIS A 459 -5.49 5.89 -46.93
CA HIS A 459 -6.93 6.18 -46.84
C HIS A 459 -7.51 6.84 -48.10
N LYS A 460 -6.80 6.77 -49.22
CA LYS A 460 -7.16 7.50 -50.44
C LYS A 460 -8.55 7.12 -50.99
N GLU A 461 -8.94 5.86 -50.84
CA GLU A 461 -10.22 5.30 -51.31
C GLU A 461 -11.22 5.04 -50.17
N THR A 462 -10.92 5.45 -48.93
CA THR A 462 -11.80 5.15 -47.78
C THR A 462 -13.05 6.04 -47.79
N PRO A 463 -14.26 5.46 -47.72
CA PRO A 463 -15.51 6.23 -47.67
C PRO A 463 -15.72 6.90 -46.31
N LEU A 464 -16.51 7.98 -46.29
CA LEU A 464 -16.84 8.72 -45.06
C LEU A 464 -17.44 7.80 -43.98
N SER A 465 -18.25 6.82 -44.40
CA SER A 465 -18.94 5.85 -43.53
C SER A 465 -18.02 4.90 -42.76
N GLU A 466 -16.74 4.81 -43.13
CA GLU A 466 -15.72 4.06 -42.39
C GLU A 466 -15.33 4.78 -41.09
N PHE A 467 -15.30 6.11 -41.13
CA PHE A 467 -14.87 6.98 -40.02
C PHE A 467 -16.03 7.65 -39.29
N PHE A 468 -17.13 7.95 -39.96
CA PHE A 468 -18.21 8.72 -39.36
C PHE A 468 -19.59 8.14 -39.66
N ASN A 469 -20.44 8.09 -38.64
CA ASN A 469 -21.88 7.96 -38.83
C ASN A 469 -22.51 9.36 -38.81
N VAL A 470 -23.26 9.73 -39.83
CA VAL A 470 -23.89 11.06 -39.92
C VAL A 470 -25.37 10.96 -39.58
N GLU A 471 -25.78 11.66 -38.53
CA GLU A 471 -27.15 11.74 -38.05
C GLU A 471 -27.63 13.19 -38.07
N VAL A 472 -28.89 13.43 -38.41
CA VAL A 472 -29.46 14.79 -38.47
C VAL A 472 -30.72 14.84 -37.61
N THR A 473 -30.89 15.92 -36.86
CA THR A 473 -32.10 16.21 -36.08
C THR A 473 -32.39 17.69 -36.14
N ALA A 474 -33.66 18.05 -36.29
CA ALA A 474 -34.09 19.44 -36.30
C ALA A 474 -34.94 19.78 -35.07
N LEU A 475 -34.65 20.93 -34.47
CA LEU A 475 -35.39 21.51 -33.36
C LEU A 475 -36.12 22.75 -33.84
N SER A 476 -37.39 22.89 -33.44
CA SER A 476 -38.19 24.09 -33.69
C SER A 476 -37.68 25.30 -32.91
N SER A 477 -38.08 26.52 -33.28
CA SER A 477 -37.69 27.73 -32.54
C SER A 477 -38.24 27.65 -31.10
N TYR A 478 -37.36 27.87 -30.12
CA TYR A 478 -37.75 27.92 -28.71
C TYR A 478 -38.69 29.10 -28.44
N GLU A 479 -38.41 30.24 -29.06
CA GLU A 479 -39.16 31.49 -28.88
C GLU A 479 -40.57 31.40 -29.49
N GLU A 480 -40.72 30.75 -30.65
CA GLU A 480 -42.01 30.65 -31.34
C GLU A 480 -42.83 29.42 -30.93
N LYS A 481 -42.16 28.30 -30.58
CA LYS A 481 -42.78 26.98 -30.40
C LYS A 481 -42.14 26.18 -29.26
N GLU A 482 -42.16 26.76 -28.06
CA GLU A 482 -41.53 26.22 -26.85
C GLU A 482 -41.92 24.75 -26.53
N GLU A 483 -43.21 24.42 -26.55
CA GLU A 483 -43.68 23.06 -26.20
C GLU A 483 -43.21 22.00 -27.20
N LEU A 484 -43.23 22.32 -28.49
CA LEU A 484 -42.72 21.43 -29.55
C LEU A 484 -41.20 21.27 -29.46
N PHE A 485 -40.48 22.33 -29.10
CA PHE A 485 -39.04 22.27 -28.83
C PHE A 485 -38.74 21.34 -27.65
N LYS A 486 -39.45 21.47 -26.53
CA LYS A 486 -39.28 20.60 -25.35
C LYS A 486 -39.55 19.13 -25.68
N GLU A 487 -40.60 18.84 -26.46
CA GLU A 487 -40.93 17.48 -26.91
C GLU A 487 -39.83 16.90 -27.81
N GLN A 488 -39.33 17.67 -28.78
CA GLN A 488 -38.24 17.25 -29.67
C GLN A 488 -36.93 17.03 -28.91
N VAL A 489 -36.63 17.88 -27.92
CA VAL A 489 -35.48 17.71 -27.01
C VAL A 489 -35.66 16.46 -26.15
N ALA A 490 -36.87 16.17 -25.66
CA ALA A 490 -37.15 14.94 -24.92
C ALA A 490 -37.00 13.68 -25.79
N SER A 491 -37.43 13.73 -27.06
CA SER A 491 -37.21 12.66 -28.04
C SER A 491 -35.72 12.44 -28.32
N LEU A 492 -34.96 13.53 -28.50
CA LEU A 492 -33.51 13.46 -28.66
C LEU A 492 -32.84 12.82 -27.44
N ARG A 493 -33.28 13.19 -26.23
CA ARG A 493 -32.78 12.62 -24.97
C ARG A 493 -33.00 11.09 -24.88
N GLN A 494 -34.14 10.59 -25.35
CA GLN A 494 -34.42 9.15 -25.38
C GLN A 494 -33.48 8.39 -26.30
N ARG A 495 -33.04 9.01 -27.41
CA ARG A 495 -32.03 8.42 -28.31
C ARG A 495 -30.67 8.23 -27.63
N PHE A 496 -30.29 9.14 -26.72
CA PHE A 496 -29.05 8.99 -25.95
C PHE A 496 -29.11 7.90 -24.89
N PHE A 497 -30.29 7.66 -24.31
CA PHE A 497 -30.46 6.61 -23.28
C PHE A 497 -30.13 5.21 -23.81
N HIS A 498 -30.41 4.95 -25.10
CA HIS A 498 -30.11 3.69 -25.78
C HIS A 498 -28.87 3.78 -26.68
N SER A 499 -28.02 4.79 -26.49
CA SER A 499 -26.91 5.07 -27.41
C SER A 499 -25.85 3.97 -27.47
N ILE A 500 -25.63 3.23 -26.38
CA ILE A 500 -24.59 2.18 -26.26
C ILE A 500 -25.07 0.82 -26.80
N ALA A 501 -26.38 0.64 -27.01
CA ALA A 501 -26.92 -0.62 -27.55
C ALA A 501 -26.46 -0.87 -29.00
N PRO A 502 -26.40 -2.13 -29.47
CA PRO A 502 -26.06 -2.44 -30.86
C PRO A 502 -26.99 -1.68 -31.84
N GLY A 503 -26.40 -0.85 -32.72
CA GLY A 503 -27.15 0.03 -33.64
C GLY A 503 -27.58 1.38 -33.05
N GLY A 504 -27.18 1.69 -31.81
CA GLY A 504 -27.40 2.98 -31.16
C GLY A 504 -26.42 4.09 -31.61
N LEU A 505 -26.63 5.30 -31.10
CA LEU A 505 -25.86 6.50 -31.48
C LEU A 505 -24.35 6.39 -31.22
N ALA A 506 -23.88 5.57 -30.29
CA ALA A 506 -22.46 5.46 -29.93
C ALA A 506 -21.65 4.49 -30.83
N GLY A 507 -22.22 4.01 -31.94
CA GLY A 507 -21.48 3.40 -33.06
C GLY A 507 -20.65 2.15 -32.72
N ASP A 508 -19.59 1.91 -33.50
CA ASP A 508 -18.64 0.80 -33.31
C ASP A 508 -17.66 1.12 -32.17
N ARG A 509 -17.71 0.32 -31.10
CA ARG A 509 -17.02 0.57 -29.83
C ARG A 509 -15.64 -0.11 -29.71
N ARG A 510 -15.08 -0.66 -30.80
CA ARG A 510 -13.79 -1.38 -30.81
C ARG A 510 -12.58 -0.58 -30.26
N GLY A 511 -12.65 0.75 -30.32
CA GLY A 511 -11.57 1.67 -29.88
C GLY A 511 -11.81 2.36 -28.52
N VAL A 512 -12.86 2.01 -27.78
CA VAL A 512 -13.18 2.66 -26.50
C VAL A 512 -12.20 2.18 -25.41
N VAL A 513 -11.64 3.13 -24.66
CA VAL A 513 -10.78 2.87 -23.49
C VAL A 513 -11.67 2.58 -22.28
N PRO A 514 -11.26 1.75 -21.30
CA PRO A 514 -12.01 1.61 -20.06
C PRO A 514 -12.16 2.94 -19.32
N ALA A 515 -13.27 3.12 -18.62
CA ALA A 515 -13.62 4.35 -17.93
C ALA A 515 -12.57 4.81 -16.89
N SER A 516 -11.90 3.86 -16.22
CA SER A 516 -10.76 4.10 -15.33
C SER A 516 -9.51 4.65 -16.07
N GLY A 517 -9.34 4.27 -17.34
CA GLY A 517 -8.29 4.75 -18.24
C GLY A 517 -8.59 6.08 -18.91
N PHE A 518 -9.80 6.63 -18.76
CA PHE A 518 -10.25 7.81 -19.51
C PHE A 518 -9.40 9.06 -19.22
N SER A 519 -9.14 9.38 -17.95
CA SER A 519 -8.39 10.58 -17.55
C SER A 519 -6.99 10.63 -18.19
N PHE A 520 -6.24 9.53 -18.06
CA PHE A 520 -4.91 9.39 -18.64
C PHE A 520 -4.93 9.42 -20.18
N SER A 521 -5.90 8.72 -20.79
CA SER A 521 -6.10 8.74 -22.24
C SER A 521 -6.36 10.15 -22.77
N ALA A 522 -7.27 10.89 -22.12
CA ALA A 522 -7.60 12.26 -22.48
C ALA A 522 -6.38 13.19 -22.34
N GLN A 523 -5.62 13.07 -21.25
CA GLN A 523 -4.41 13.86 -21.06
C GLN A 523 -3.37 13.60 -22.16
N HIS A 524 -3.14 12.33 -22.52
CA HIS A 524 -2.16 11.97 -23.53
C HIS A 524 -2.60 12.43 -24.93
N ILE A 525 -3.86 12.22 -25.30
CA ILE A 525 -4.43 12.72 -26.56
C ILE A 525 -4.26 14.24 -26.66
N TRP A 526 -4.53 14.99 -25.58
CA TRP A 526 -4.31 16.45 -25.57
C TRP A 526 -2.83 16.81 -25.79
N LYS A 527 -1.91 16.10 -25.13
CA LYS A 527 -0.47 16.32 -25.29
C LYS A 527 -0.02 16.12 -26.74
N VAL A 528 -0.48 15.05 -27.39
CA VAL A 528 -0.12 14.73 -28.78
C VAL A 528 -0.69 15.76 -29.76
N ILE A 529 -1.92 16.23 -29.53
CA ILE A 529 -2.55 17.31 -30.31
C ILE A 529 -1.78 18.64 -30.12
N LYS A 530 -1.35 18.96 -28.90
CA LYS A 530 -0.56 20.17 -28.60
C LYS A 530 0.81 20.13 -29.27
N GLU A 531 1.42 18.95 -29.37
CA GLU A 531 2.73 18.73 -30.00
C GLU A 531 2.67 18.48 -31.52
N ASN A 532 1.48 18.43 -32.14
CA ASN A 532 1.24 18.09 -33.56
C ASN A 532 1.95 16.80 -34.02
N ARG A 533 1.98 15.76 -33.19
CA ARG A 533 2.56 14.44 -33.53
C ARG A 533 1.49 13.46 -33.98
N ASP A 534 1.85 12.50 -34.84
CA ASP A 534 0.94 11.41 -35.24
C ASP A 534 0.61 10.49 -34.04
N LEU A 535 -0.67 10.12 -33.84
CA LEU A 535 -1.11 9.22 -32.77
C LEU A 535 -1.54 7.86 -33.32
N ASP A 536 -0.72 6.83 -33.08
CA ASP A 536 -1.11 5.46 -33.41
C ASP A 536 -2.06 4.89 -32.33
N LEU A 537 -3.36 4.78 -32.65
CA LEU A 537 -4.43 4.40 -31.70
C LEU A 537 -4.28 2.98 -31.11
N PRO A 538 -3.97 1.92 -31.88
CA PRO A 538 -3.60 0.62 -31.33
C PRO A 538 -2.43 0.68 -30.34
N ALA A 539 -1.34 1.37 -30.68
CA ALA A 539 -0.20 1.55 -29.78
C ALA A 539 -0.58 2.36 -28.53
N HIS A 540 -1.43 3.37 -28.69
CA HIS A 540 -1.96 4.16 -27.59
C HIS A 540 -2.83 3.33 -26.63
N LYS A 541 -3.71 2.47 -27.14
CA LYS A 541 -4.52 1.56 -26.33
C LYS A 541 -3.64 0.63 -25.48
N VAL A 542 -2.59 0.06 -26.10
CA VAL A 542 -1.61 -0.80 -25.40
C VAL A 542 -0.82 -0.01 -24.37
N MET A 543 -0.40 1.22 -24.68
CA MET A 543 0.30 2.09 -23.73
C MET A 543 -0.58 2.44 -22.53
N VAL A 544 -1.83 2.86 -22.74
CA VAL A 544 -2.78 3.17 -21.66
C VAL A 544 -3.03 1.93 -20.79
N ALA A 545 -3.26 0.77 -21.42
CA ALA A 545 -3.38 -0.49 -20.70
C ALA A 545 -2.12 -0.80 -19.89
N THR A 546 -0.93 -0.56 -20.43
CA THR A 546 0.34 -0.86 -19.76
C THR A 546 0.51 -0.02 -18.50
N VAL A 547 0.28 1.28 -18.60
CA VAL A 547 0.39 2.21 -17.46
C VAL A 547 -0.65 1.87 -16.40
N ARG A 548 -1.92 1.68 -16.79
CA ARG A 548 -2.99 1.38 -15.84
C ARG A 548 -2.85 0.02 -15.19
N CYS A 549 -2.56 -1.04 -15.96
CA CYS A 549 -2.32 -2.35 -15.38
C CYS A 549 -1.12 -2.32 -14.41
N GLU A 550 -0.05 -1.56 -14.69
CA GLU A 550 1.06 -1.40 -13.74
C GLU A 550 0.64 -0.67 -12.45
N GLU A 551 -0.18 0.38 -12.54
CA GLU A 551 -0.74 1.06 -11.36
C GLU A 551 -1.59 0.10 -10.51
N ILE A 552 -2.47 -0.68 -11.14
CA ILE A 552 -3.29 -1.70 -10.47
C ILE A 552 -2.39 -2.74 -9.80
N VAL A 553 -1.35 -3.24 -10.50
CA VAL A 553 -0.37 -4.17 -9.90
C VAL A 553 0.25 -3.60 -8.64
N ASN A 554 0.69 -2.34 -8.66
CA ASN A 554 1.34 -1.72 -7.52
C ASN A 554 0.37 -1.44 -6.38
N GLU A 555 -0.87 -1.05 -6.68
CA GLU A 555 -1.94 -0.89 -5.69
C GLU A 555 -2.28 -2.22 -5.01
N LYS A 556 -2.55 -3.29 -5.78
CA LYS A 556 -2.91 -4.60 -5.21
C LYS A 556 -1.76 -5.21 -4.41
N PHE A 557 -0.53 -5.00 -4.85
CA PHE A 557 0.66 -5.41 -4.09
C PHE A 557 0.78 -4.65 -2.76
N PHE A 558 0.51 -3.34 -2.75
CA PHE A 558 0.49 -2.54 -1.54
C PHE A 558 -0.63 -2.95 -0.59
N ASN A 559 -1.84 -3.16 -1.10
CA ASN A 559 -2.99 -3.65 -0.31
C ASN A 559 -2.71 -5.02 0.32
N LEU A 560 -2.00 -5.90 -0.38
CA LEU A 560 -1.56 -7.19 0.17
C LEU A 560 -0.57 -6.99 1.33
N THR A 561 0.34 -6.04 1.20
CA THR A 561 1.35 -5.74 2.24
C THR A 561 0.71 -5.18 3.52
N GLU A 562 -0.40 -4.46 3.38
CA GLU A 562 -1.20 -3.95 4.51
C GLU A 562 -2.34 -4.89 4.95
N ASN A 563 -2.48 -6.06 4.32
CA ASN A 563 -3.59 -6.96 4.61
C ASN A 563 -3.45 -7.60 6.01
N GLU A 564 -4.48 -7.44 6.85
CA GLU A 564 -4.48 -7.94 8.22
C GLU A 564 -4.28 -9.46 8.30
N GLU A 565 -4.90 -10.25 7.40
CA GLU A 565 -4.76 -11.70 7.40
C GLU A 565 -3.33 -12.13 7.04
N TRP A 566 -2.69 -11.46 6.08
CA TRP A 566 -1.29 -11.70 5.73
C TRP A 566 -0.36 -11.34 6.90
N CYS A 567 -0.51 -10.14 7.48
CA CYS A 567 0.32 -9.70 8.61
C CYS A 567 0.22 -10.66 9.79
N HIS A 568 -0.99 -11.09 10.16
CA HIS A 568 -1.18 -12.07 11.22
C HIS A 568 -0.57 -13.44 10.89
N LEU A 569 -0.65 -13.87 9.62
CA LEU A 569 -0.03 -15.11 9.19
C LEU A 569 1.50 -15.01 9.28
N GLU A 570 2.08 -13.91 8.83
CA GLU A 570 3.53 -13.65 8.86
C GLU A 570 4.05 -13.61 10.31
N GLU A 571 3.36 -12.91 11.21
CA GLU A 571 3.70 -12.88 12.65
C GLU A 571 3.60 -14.28 13.30
N ALA A 572 2.55 -15.03 12.97
CA ALA A 572 2.36 -16.39 13.49
C ALA A 572 3.50 -17.32 13.06
N VAL A 573 4.00 -17.17 11.82
CA VAL A 573 5.13 -17.94 11.31
C VAL A 573 6.42 -17.66 12.08
N GLN A 574 6.63 -16.44 12.58
CA GLN A 574 7.81 -16.13 13.42
C GLN A 574 7.79 -16.87 14.76
N SER A 575 6.59 -17.18 15.27
CA SER A 575 6.42 -17.86 16.54
C SER A 575 6.53 -19.39 16.42
N GLY A 576 6.30 -19.96 15.24
CA GLY A 576 6.42 -21.39 15.01
C GLY A 576 5.64 -21.91 13.79
N PRO A 577 5.48 -23.24 13.67
CA PRO A 577 4.78 -23.84 12.53
C PRO A 577 3.27 -23.58 12.63
N VAL A 578 2.72 -22.98 11.58
CA VAL A 578 1.30 -22.62 11.49
C VAL A 578 0.52 -23.69 10.73
N SER A 579 -0.57 -24.18 11.33
CA SER A 579 -1.46 -25.14 10.66
C SER A 579 -2.36 -24.46 9.63
N GLY A 580 -2.54 -25.12 8.49
CA GLY A 580 -3.31 -24.62 7.35
C GLY A 580 -2.64 -23.46 6.65
N PHE A 581 -1.32 -23.28 6.80
CA PHE A 581 -0.58 -22.16 6.22
C PHE A 581 -0.81 -22.05 4.71
N GLY A 582 -0.66 -23.16 3.97
CA GLY A 582 -0.79 -23.18 2.52
C GLY A 582 -2.19 -22.78 2.06
N LYS A 583 -3.23 -23.25 2.74
CA LYS A 583 -4.63 -22.90 2.43
C LYS A 583 -4.95 -21.44 2.71
N LYS A 584 -4.56 -20.93 3.88
CA LYS A 584 -4.78 -19.51 4.27
C LYS A 584 -4.05 -18.58 3.31
N LEU A 585 -2.77 -18.85 3.06
CA LEU A 585 -1.97 -18.06 2.12
C LEU A 585 -2.57 -18.13 0.71
N SER A 586 -2.92 -19.32 0.22
CA SER A 586 -3.55 -19.47 -1.10
C SER A 586 -4.83 -18.65 -1.23
N SER A 587 -5.64 -18.56 -0.18
CA SER A 587 -6.86 -17.74 -0.15
C SER A 587 -6.56 -16.26 -0.27
N VAL A 588 -5.60 -15.75 0.51
CA VAL A 588 -5.17 -14.34 0.45
C VAL A 588 -4.62 -13.98 -0.93
N LEU A 589 -3.79 -14.86 -1.51
CA LEU A 589 -3.24 -14.69 -2.86
C LEU A 589 -4.34 -14.73 -3.93
N GLU A 590 -5.30 -15.65 -3.81
CA GLU A 590 -6.43 -15.78 -4.74
C GLU A 590 -7.32 -14.52 -4.72
N THR A 591 -7.60 -13.96 -3.54
CA THR A 591 -8.30 -12.67 -3.40
C THR A 591 -7.54 -11.56 -4.13
N CYS A 592 -6.25 -11.37 -3.84
CA CYS A 592 -5.42 -10.32 -4.47
C CYS A 592 -5.38 -10.44 -6.01
N LEU A 593 -5.17 -11.65 -6.54
CA LEU A 593 -5.15 -11.88 -7.98
C LEU A 593 -6.53 -11.71 -8.62
N SER A 594 -7.61 -12.11 -7.94
CA SER A 594 -8.98 -11.95 -8.44
C SER A 594 -9.42 -10.48 -8.48
N GLU A 595 -8.99 -9.67 -7.51
CA GLU A 595 -9.22 -8.23 -7.52
C GLU A 595 -8.52 -7.56 -8.70
N TYR A 596 -7.26 -7.95 -8.97
CA TYR A 596 -6.55 -7.52 -10.17
C TYR A 596 -7.32 -7.91 -11.44
N ASP A 597 -7.73 -9.18 -11.56
CA ASP A 597 -8.43 -9.70 -12.74
C ASP A 597 -9.76 -8.96 -12.97
N SER A 598 -10.47 -8.60 -11.89
CA SER A 598 -11.73 -7.86 -11.94
C SER A 598 -11.56 -6.42 -12.45
N GLU A 599 -10.46 -5.75 -12.06
CA GLU A 599 -10.19 -4.36 -12.43
C GLU A 599 -9.52 -4.26 -13.81
N ALA A 600 -8.69 -5.27 -14.15
CA ALA A 600 -7.95 -5.32 -15.40
C ALA A 600 -8.78 -5.88 -16.58
N ILE A 601 -10.00 -6.39 -16.34
CA ILE A 601 -10.81 -7.14 -17.32
C ILE A 601 -11.04 -6.40 -18.64
N PHE A 602 -11.14 -5.08 -18.61
CA PHE A 602 -11.47 -4.26 -19.78
C PHE A 602 -10.25 -3.83 -20.60
N PHE A 603 -9.03 -4.12 -20.15
CA PHE A 603 -7.79 -3.76 -20.84
C PHE A 603 -7.34 -4.83 -21.83
N ASP A 604 -6.31 -4.50 -22.63
CA ASP A 604 -5.74 -5.41 -23.62
C ASP A 604 -5.29 -6.74 -22.99
N GLU A 605 -5.63 -7.85 -23.65
CA GLU A 605 -5.40 -9.20 -23.11
C GLU A 605 -3.91 -9.54 -22.98
N GLY A 606 -3.07 -9.11 -23.93
CA GLY A 606 -1.64 -9.35 -23.88
C GLY A 606 -0.99 -8.58 -22.73
N VAL A 607 -1.40 -7.31 -22.56
CA VAL A 607 -0.90 -6.46 -21.48
C VAL A 607 -1.34 -6.96 -20.10
N ARG A 608 -2.63 -7.21 -19.90
CA ARG A 608 -3.15 -7.63 -18.59
C ARG A 608 -2.56 -8.98 -18.16
N THR A 609 -2.39 -9.94 -19.08
CA THR A 609 -1.80 -11.25 -18.76
C THR A 609 -0.33 -11.09 -18.36
N SER A 610 0.45 -10.32 -19.11
CA SER A 610 1.85 -10.04 -18.78
C SER A 610 1.99 -9.32 -17.43
N LYS A 611 1.11 -8.36 -17.13
CA LYS A 611 1.12 -7.64 -15.86
C LYS A 611 0.60 -8.47 -14.69
N ARG A 612 -0.34 -9.39 -14.93
CA ARG A 612 -0.78 -10.39 -13.95
C ARG A 612 0.37 -11.32 -13.53
N GLU A 613 1.13 -11.83 -14.49
CA GLU A 613 2.32 -12.66 -14.23
C GLU A 613 3.38 -11.88 -13.42
N GLN A 614 3.55 -10.58 -13.73
CA GLN A 614 4.44 -9.70 -12.96
C GLN A 614 3.98 -9.51 -11.52
N LEU A 615 2.66 -9.35 -11.28
CA LEU A 615 2.09 -9.29 -9.93
C LEU A 615 2.30 -10.59 -9.18
N GLU A 616 1.98 -11.73 -9.81
CA GLU A 616 2.16 -13.06 -9.23
C GLU A 616 3.62 -13.30 -8.81
N ALA A 617 4.58 -12.95 -9.67
CA ALA A 617 6.00 -13.04 -9.34
C ALA A 617 6.41 -12.13 -8.15
N LYS A 618 5.95 -10.87 -8.12
CA LYS A 618 6.21 -9.93 -7.01
C LYS A 618 5.65 -10.45 -5.69
N VAL A 619 4.43 -10.96 -5.71
CA VAL A 619 3.73 -11.48 -4.54
C VAL A 619 4.39 -12.77 -4.03
N LEU A 620 4.70 -13.71 -4.92
CA LEU A 620 5.42 -14.93 -4.56
C LEU A 620 6.78 -14.63 -3.93
N HIS A 621 7.49 -13.60 -4.42
CA HIS A 621 8.74 -13.15 -3.81
C HIS A 621 8.56 -12.60 -2.39
N LEU A 622 7.48 -11.85 -2.12
CA LEU A 622 7.15 -11.32 -0.79
C LEU A 622 6.90 -12.44 0.22
N VAL A 623 6.17 -13.48 -0.19
CA VAL A 623 5.70 -14.54 0.74
C VAL A 623 6.69 -15.70 0.91
N HIS A 624 7.65 -15.84 -0.01
CA HIS A 624 8.63 -16.93 -0.01
C HIS A 624 9.52 -17.00 1.26
N PRO A 625 9.96 -15.89 1.88
CA PRO A 625 10.65 -15.93 3.17
C PRO A 625 9.83 -16.60 4.28
N ALA A 626 8.53 -16.28 4.39
CA ALA A 626 7.64 -16.89 5.38
C ALA A 626 7.49 -18.40 5.15
N TYR A 627 7.34 -18.84 3.90
CA TYR A 627 7.33 -20.26 3.55
C TYR A 627 8.61 -21.00 4.01
N ASN A 628 9.78 -20.40 3.77
CA ASN A 628 11.04 -20.99 4.23
C ASN A 628 11.15 -21.05 5.76
N SER A 629 10.62 -20.06 6.47
CA SER A 629 10.53 -20.09 7.94
C SER A 629 9.63 -21.22 8.43
N VAL A 630 8.45 -21.43 7.82
CA VAL A 630 7.57 -22.57 8.14
C VAL A 630 8.29 -23.90 7.96
N LEU A 631 8.98 -24.10 6.83
CA LEU A 631 9.76 -25.32 6.60
C LEU A 631 10.90 -25.49 7.63
N GLY A 632 11.54 -24.39 8.02
CA GLY A 632 12.56 -24.38 9.07
C GLY A 632 12.00 -24.83 10.43
N HIS A 633 10.85 -24.30 10.82
CA HIS A 633 10.16 -24.67 12.06
C HIS A 633 9.65 -26.11 12.03
N LEU A 634 9.07 -26.56 10.91
CA LEU A 634 8.68 -27.95 10.70
C LEU A 634 9.89 -28.88 10.87
N ARG A 635 11.03 -28.56 10.23
CA ARG A 635 12.26 -29.36 10.39
C ARG A 635 12.69 -29.48 11.84
N SER A 636 12.78 -28.35 12.56
CA SER A 636 13.23 -28.35 13.96
C SER A 636 12.28 -29.17 14.84
N ARG A 637 10.97 -28.89 14.75
CA ARG A 637 9.95 -29.57 15.54
C ARG A 637 9.93 -31.08 15.28
N THR A 638 10.05 -31.48 14.02
CA THR A 638 10.04 -32.89 13.63
C THR A 638 11.33 -33.59 14.07
N LEU A 639 12.49 -32.93 14.02
CA LEU A 639 13.74 -33.47 14.56
C LEU A 639 13.70 -33.63 16.08
N ASP A 640 13.16 -32.66 16.81
CA ASP A 640 13.06 -32.75 18.27
C ASP A 640 12.08 -33.85 18.70
N SER A 641 10.93 -33.95 18.02
CA SER A 641 9.98 -35.06 18.21
C SER A 641 10.61 -36.42 17.87
N PHE A 642 11.52 -36.49 16.89
CA PHE A 642 12.25 -37.71 16.57
C PHE A 642 13.18 -38.12 17.71
N LYS A 643 13.97 -37.18 18.26
CA LYS A 643 14.89 -37.46 19.38
C LYS A 643 14.14 -38.03 20.58
N GLU A 644 13.05 -37.36 20.99
CA GLU A 644 12.22 -37.82 22.12
C GLU A 644 11.61 -39.21 21.86
N ALA A 645 11.07 -39.43 20.66
CA ALA A 645 10.47 -40.71 20.29
C ALA A 645 11.53 -41.83 20.24
N PHE A 646 12.72 -41.54 19.72
CA PHE A 646 13.82 -42.47 19.60
C PHE A 646 14.36 -42.87 20.98
N ASP A 647 14.63 -41.90 21.85
CA ASP A 647 15.05 -42.14 23.23
C ASP A 647 14.03 -42.99 23.98
N LYS A 648 12.73 -42.69 23.82
CA LYS A 648 11.65 -43.45 24.43
C LYS A 648 11.57 -44.89 23.91
N ALA A 649 11.77 -45.11 22.61
CA ALA A 649 11.78 -46.45 22.02
C ALA A 649 12.95 -47.30 22.56
N LEU A 650 14.14 -46.69 22.70
CA LEU A 650 15.30 -47.34 23.30
C LEU A 650 15.06 -47.69 24.78
N MET A 651 14.50 -46.76 25.56
CA MET A 651 14.13 -47.00 26.97
C MET A 651 13.01 -48.04 27.10
N GLY A 652 12.16 -48.20 26.09
CA GLY A 652 11.11 -49.20 26.00
C GLY A 652 11.60 -50.62 25.69
N GLY A 653 12.91 -50.81 25.48
CA GLY A 653 13.51 -52.10 25.19
C GLY A 653 13.42 -52.54 23.72
N GLU A 654 13.07 -51.63 22.80
CA GLU A 654 13.15 -51.92 21.37
C GLU A 654 14.62 -52.05 20.91
N GLY A 655 14.87 -52.96 19.96
CA GLY A 655 16.19 -53.11 19.36
C GLY A 655 16.60 -51.85 18.57
N PHE A 656 17.85 -51.42 18.71
CA PHE A 656 18.35 -50.13 18.19
C PHE A 656 18.00 -49.88 16.72
N SER A 657 18.32 -50.84 15.83
CA SER A 657 18.03 -50.72 14.39
C SER A 657 16.55 -50.66 14.06
N VAL A 658 15.71 -51.40 14.79
CA VAL A 658 14.25 -51.40 14.62
C VAL A 658 13.67 -50.06 15.08
N ALA A 659 14.07 -49.58 16.26
CA ALA A 659 13.69 -48.29 16.78
C ALA A 659 14.07 -47.17 15.81
N ALA A 660 15.31 -47.18 15.30
CA ALA A 660 15.79 -46.19 14.33
C ALA A 660 14.94 -46.18 13.04
N ARG A 661 14.73 -47.35 12.42
CA ARG A 661 13.92 -47.44 11.18
C ARG A 661 12.47 -46.99 11.39
N ASN A 662 11.83 -47.40 12.47
CA ASN A 662 10.45 -47.05 12.76
C ASN A 662 10.29 -45.55 13.05
N CYS A 663 11.17 -44.99 13.88
CA CYS A 663 11.17 -43.57 14.22
C CYS A 663 11.46 -42.71 12.98
N VAL A 664 12.42 -43.09 12.13
CA VAL A 664 12.71 -42.40 10.85
C VAL A 664 11.48 -42.42 9.95
N GLN A 665 10.86 -43.58 9.74
CA GLN A 665 9.70 -43.69 8.85
C GLN A 665 8.52 -42.83 9.34
N SER A 666 8.23 -42.88 10.64
CA SER A 666 7.17 -42.07 11.27
C SER A 666 7.47 -40.57 11.14
N CYS A 667 8.70 -40.16 11.48
CA CYS A 667 9.18 -38.78 11.40
C CYS A 667 9.08 -38.21 9.97
N MET A 668 9.53 -38.98 8.98
CA MET A 668 9.47 -38.57 7.57
C MET A 668 8.03 -38.46 7.05
N SER A 669 7.11 -39.30 7.54
CA SER A 669 5.68 -39.18 7.23
C SER A 669 5.07 -37.89 7.78
N VAL A 670 5.33 -37.58 9.05
CA VAL A 670 4.86 -36.35 9.71
C VAL A 670 5.42 -35.11 9.01
N PHE A 671 6.70 -35.13 8.63
CA PHE A 671 7.29 -34.02 7.87
C PHE A 671 6.65 -33.85 6.49
N ALA A 672 6.36 -34.95 5.79
CA ALA A 672 5.69 -34.91 4.48
C ALA A 672 4.28 -34.33 4.57
N GLU A 673 3.51 -34.68 5.60
CA GLU A 673 2.20 -34.10 5.87
C GLU A 673 2.29 -32.59 6.14
N GLY A 674 3.26 -32.14 6.94
CA GLY A 674 3.50 -30.70 7.17
C GLY A 674 3.92 -29.95 5.90
N CYS A 675 4.72 -30.57 5.04
CA CYS A 675 5.07 -30.00 3.74
C CYS A 675 3.84 -29.88 2.82
N ALA A 676 2.95 -30.88 2.83
CA ALA A 676 1.72 -30.83 2.07
C ALA A 676 0.75 -29.74 2.57
N ASP A 677 0.67 -29.51 3.88
CA ASP A 677 -0.17 -28.45 4.47
C ASP A 677 0.34 -27.02 4.16
N SER A 678 1.65 -26.87 4.01
CA SER A 678 2.32 -25.60 3.67
C SER A 678 2.40 -25.32 2.17
N ALA A 679 2.04 -26.26 1.32
CA ALA A 679 2.01 -26.08 -0.13
C ALA A 679 0.91 -25.08 -0.55
N ILE A 680 1.26 -24.16 -1.45
CA ILE A 680 0.32 -23.17 -2.00
C ILE A 680 -0.09 -23.54 -3.42
N LYS A 681 -1.30 -23.16 -3.83
CA LYS A 681 -1.80 -23.45 -5.19
C LYS A 681 -1.04 -22.70 -6.27
N GLN A 682 -0.59 -21.48 -5.97
CA GLN A 682 0.02 -20.53 -6.90
C GLN A 682 1.51 -20.83 -7.18
N ALA A 683 2.17 -21.71 -6.41
CA ALA A 683 3.56 -22.06 -6.65
C ALA A 683 3.89 -23.51 -6.31
N ALA A 684 4.64 -24.15 -7.21
CA ALA A 684 5.21 -25.48 -7.00
C ALA A 684 6.62 -25.37 -6.37
N TRP A 685 6.70 -24.84 -5.15
CA TRP A 685 7.97 -24.79 -4.42
C TRP A 685 8.42 -26.18 -3.99
N ASP A 686 9.74 -26.43 -4.08
CA ASP A 686 10.32 -27.75 -3.80
C ASP A 686 10.86 -27.84 -2.36
N PRO A 687 10.23 -28.64 -1.48
CA PRO A 687 10.70 -28.87 -0.11
C PRO A 687 11.86 -29.89 -0.02
N SER A 688 12.30 -30.50 -1.14
CA SER A 688 13.30 -31.58 -1.15
C SER A 688 14.58 -31.22 -0.40
N LYS A 689 15.09 -30.00 -0.58
CA LYS A 689 16.33 -29.55 0.08
C LYS A 689 16.22 -29.57 1.61
N VAL A 690 15.06 -29.18 2.16
CA VAL A 690 14.83 -29.16 3.60
C VAL A 690 14.63 -30.59 4.12
N ARG A 691 13.91 -31.42 3.36
CA ARG A 691 13.74 -32.85 3.64
C ARG A 691 15.07 -33.60 3.69
N ASP A 692 15.94 -33.36 2.72
CA ASP A 692 17.24 -34.04 2.62
C ASP A 692 18.19 -33.54 3.73
N LYS A 693 18.03 -32.29 4.18
CA LYS A 693 18.70 -31.79 5.38
C LYS A 693 18.18 -32.46 6.65
N LEU A 694 16.86 -32.59 6.82
CA LEU A 694 16.26 -33.30 7.96
C LEU A 694 16.79 -34.73 8.05
N LYS A 695 16.83 -35.44 6.92
CA LYS A 695 17.33 -36.82 6.87
C LYS A 695 18.78 -36.91 7.35
N ARG A 696 19.66 -36.00 6.87
CA ARG A 696 21.05 -35.95 7.34
C ARG A 696 21.18 -35.63 8.83
N ASP A 697 20.37 -34.71 9.35
CA ASP A 697 20.38 -34.35 10.78
C ASP A 697 19.91 -35.55 11.65
N ILE A 698 18.93 -36.32 11.17
CA ILE A 698 18.46 -37.56 11.81
C ILE A 698 19.54 -38.64 11.77
N ASP A 699 20.11 -38.92 10.60
CA ASP A 699 21.15 -39.94 10.42
C ASP A 699 22.36 -39.63 11.31
N ALA A 700 22.79 -38.35 11.38
CA ALA A 700 23.86 -37.91 12.26
C ALA A 700 23.53 -38.09 13.75
N HIS A 701 22.28 -37.85 14.17
CA HIS A 701 21.86 -38.11 15.54
C HIS A 701 21.85 -39.61 15.86
N ILE A 702 21.34 -40.45 14.95
CA ILE A 702 21.38 -41.91 15.08
C ILE A 702 22.82 -42.38 15.23
N ASP A 703 23.74 -41.88 14.41
CA ASP A 703 25.16 -42.23 14.47
C ASP A 703 25.79 -41.84 15.81
N SER A 704 25.46 -40.64 16.32
CA SER A 704 25.92 -40.18 17.64
C SER A 704 25.42 -41.08 18.77
N VAL A 705 24.12 -41.40 18.80
CA VAL A 705 23.53 -42.28 19.82
C VAL A 705 24.06 -43.71 19.67
N ARG A 706 24.31 -44.18 18.44
CA ARG A 706 24.94 -45.48 18.18
C ARG A 706 26.32 -45.53 18.84
N ALA A 707 27.16 -44.52 18.61
CA ALA A 707 28.51 -44.47 19.18
C ALA A 707 28.49 -44.47 20.72
N GLU A 708 27.58 -43.69 21.32
CA GLU A 708 27.39 -43.64 22.77
C GLU A 708 26.97 -45.00 23.34
N LYS A 709 25.94 -45.63 22.76
CA LYS A 709 25.45 -46.94 23.21
C LYS A 709 26.46 -48.07 23.04
N LEU A 710 27.27 -48.02 21.97
CA LEU A 710 28.36 -48.98 21.78
C LEU A 710 29.48 -48.79 22.81
N SER A 711 29.79 -47.55 23.19
CA SER A 711 30.74 -47.25 24.25
C SER A 711 30.24 -47.75 25.61
N GLU A 712 28.96 -47.50 25.94
CA GLU A 712 28.32 -48.04 27.16
C GLU A 712 28.38 -49.57 27.18
N LEU A 713 28.08 -50.22 26.05
CA LEU A 713 28.12 -51.68 25.95
C LEU A 713 29.54 -52.23 26.13
N THR A 714 30.53 -51.59 25.51
CA THR A 714 31.94 -51.99 25.63
C THR A 714 32.40 -51.93 27.08
N THR A 715 32.16 -50.80 27.76
CA THR A 715 32.52 -50.62 29.18
C THR A 715 31.79 -51.59 30.12
N LEU A 716 30.55 -51.97 29.81
CA LEU A 716 29.80 -52.98 30.57
C LEU A 716 30.49 -54.35 30.50
N TYR A 717 30.91 -54.80 29.32
CA TYR A 717 31.58 -56.09 29.16
C TYR A 717 33.02 -56.08 29.65
N GLU A 718 33.76 -54.98 29.48
CA GLU A 718 35.05 -54.76 30.14
C GLU A 718 34.90 -54.88 31.67
N GLY A 719 33.88 -54.23 32.25
CA GLY A 719 33.59 -54.33 33.68
C GLY A 719 33.21 -55.74 34.15
N LYS A 720 32.46 -56.50 33.33
CA LYS A 720 32.14 -57.92 33.59
C LYS A 720 33.42 -58.77 33.59
N LEU A 721 34.28 -58.61 32.56
CA LEU A 721 35.53 -59.35 32.42
C LEU A 721 36.51 -59.03 33.54
N ASN A 722 36.63 -57.75 33.90
CA ASN A 722 37.48 -57.33 35.00
C ASN A 722 37.07 -58.03 36.31
N LYS A 723 35.76 -58.03 36.63
CA LYS A 723 35.25 -58.74 37.83
C LYS A 723 35.45 -60.26 37.76
N ALA A 724 35.25 -60.87 36.59
CA ALA A 724 35.36 -62.32 36.42
C ALA A 724 36.81 -62.83 36.47
N LEU A 725 37.78 -62.00 36.06
CA LEU A 725 39.19 -62.39 35.97
C LEU A 725 40.02 -61.94 37.18
N LEU A 726 39.75 -60.76 37.76
CA LEU A 726 40.64 -60.14 38.74
C LEU A 726 40.79 -60.97 40.03
N GLU A 727 39.69 -61.33 40.69
CA GLU A 727 39.75 -62.12 41.95
C GLU A 727 40.27 -63.55 41.73
N PRO A 728 39.81 -64.31 40.71
CA PRO A 728 40.30 -65.68 40.54
C PRO A 728 41.76 -65.75 40.09
N VAL A 729 42.24 -64.78 39.29
CA VAL A 729 43.66 -64.71 38.89
C VAL A 729 44.54 -64.39 40.10
N GLU A 730 44.12 -63.47 40.98
CA GLU A 730 44.82 -63.21 42.25
C GLU A 730 44.94 -64.48 43.09
N ALA A 731 43.83 -65.19 43.31
CA ALA A 731 43.83 -66.43 44.08
C ALA A 731 44.72 -67.52 43.47
N LEU A 732 44.76 -67.64 42.14
CA LEU A 732 45.61 -68.60 41.43
C LEU A 732 47.10 -68.25 41.51
N LEU A 733 47.43 -66.96 41.46
CA LEU A 733 48.80 -66.45 41.59
C LEU A 733 49.31 -66.57 43.04
N ASP A 734 48.46 -66.32 44.04
CA ASP A 734 48.80 -66.51 45.46
C ASP A 734 49.03 -67.99 45.82
N ALA A 735 48.26 -68.90 45.21
CA ALA A 735 48.44 -70.34 45.42
C ALA A 735 49.77 -70.88 44.85
N ALA A 736 50.22 -70.31 43.73
CA ALA A 736 51.47 -70.60 43.02
C ALA A 736 51.82 -72.09 42.92
N ASN A 737 50.90 -72.85 42.35
CA ASN A 737 51.06 -74.27 42.06
C ASN A 737 51.57 -74.47 40.62
N LYS A 738 51.97 -75.72 40.29
CA LYS A 738 52.49 -76.05 38.96
C LYS A 738 51.45 -75.82 37.85
N ASP A 739 50.17 -75.89 38.22
CA ASP A 739 49.04 -75.72 37.32
C ASP A 739 48.49 -74.29 37.29
N THR A 740 49.14 -73.31 37.96
CA THR A 740 48.67 -71.91 38.03
C THR A 740 48.44 -71.32 36.63
N TRP A 741 49.44 -71.35 35.75
CA TRP A 741 49.33 -70.75 34.41
C TRP A 741 48.38 -71.53 33.47
N PRO A 742 48.38 -72.87 33.43
CA PRO A 742 47.33 -73.63 32.74
C PRO A 742 45.91 -73.29 33.22
N ALA A 743 45.71 -73.13 34.53
CA ALA A 743 44.42 -72.75 35.10
C ALA A 743 44.01 -71.32 34.72
N ILE A 744 44.97 -70.37 34.74
CA ILE A 744 44.76 -68.99 34.29
C ILE A 744 44.42 -68.94 32.79
N ARG A 745 45.10 -69.71 31.92
CA ARG A 745 44.79 -69.78 30.48
C ARG A 745 43.39 -70.33 30.24
N ASN A 746 42.99 -71.39 30.93
CA ASN A 746 41.67 -71.98 30.77
C ASN A 746 40.57 -71.04 31.28
N LEU A 747 40.81 -70.36 32.41
CA LEU A 747 39.93 -69.31 32.93
C LEU A 747 39.80 -68.14 31.93
N LEU A 748 40.93 -67.58 31.48
CA LEU A 748 40.96 -66.50 30.51
C LEU A 748 40.23 -66.88 29.22
N GLY A 749 40.50 -68.06 28.66
CA GLY A 749 39.82 -68.55 27.46
C GLY A 749 38.31 -68.68 27.64
N ARG A 750 37.86 -69.31 28.73
CA ARG A 750 36.43 -69.52 29.01
C ARG A 750 35.67 -68.22 29.23
N GLU A 751 36.17 -67.35 30.10
CA GLU A 751 35.49 -66.09 30.43
C GLU A 751 35.51 -65.13 29.23
N THR A 752 36.63 -65.07 28.48
CA THR A 752 36.71 -64.26 27.26
C THR A 752 35.76 -64.77 26.18
N GLN A 753 35.70 -66.08 25.93
CA GLN A 753 34.78 -66.64 24.93
C GLN A 753 33.32 -66.42 25.30
N THR A 754 32.98 -66.51 26.59
CA THR A 754 31.62 -66.23 27.09
C THR A 754 31.27 -64.76 26.88
N ALA A 755 32.16 -63.84 27.28
CA ALA A 755 31.95 -62.41 27.10
C ALA A 755 31.87 -62.01 25.62
N VAL A 756 32.75 -62.54 24.76
CA VAL A 756 32.75 -62.29 23.31
C VAL A 756 31.47 -62.80 22.65
N SER A 757 30.99 -63.99 23.02
CA SER A 757 29.73 -64.54 22.50
C SER A 757 28.52 -63.66 22.90
N GLU A 758 28.41 -63.28 24.17
CA GLU A 758 27.35 -62.38 24.64
C GLU A 758 27.44 -61.00 24.00
N PHE A 759 28.65 -60.44 23.90
CA PHE A 759 28.89 -59.13 23.28
C PHE A 759 28.57 -59.14 21.79
N SER A 760 29.00 -60.17 21.05
CA SER A 760 28.67 -60.34 19.63
C SER A 760 27.16 -60.42 19.38
N ASN A 761 26.44 -61.17 20.23
CA ASN A 761 24.98 -61.23 20.16
C ASN A 761 24.35 -59.85 20.41
N ALA A 762 24.85 -59.08 21.39
CA ALA A 762 24.36 -57.74 21.67
C ALA A 762 24.67 -56.74 20.53
N LEU A 763 25.82 -56.86 19.86
CA LEU A 763 26.21 -56.03 18.71
C LEU A 763 25.34 -56.26 17.48
N SER A 764 24.75 -57.45 17.31
CA SER A 764 23.91 -57.78 16.14
C SER A 764 22.71 -56.83 15.96
N GLY A 765 22.22 -56.20 17.03
CA GLY A 765 21.11 -55.25 17.00
C GLY A 765 21.42 -53.86 16.39
N PHE A 766 22.70 -53.54 16.14
CA PHE A 766 23.16 -52.20 15.76
C PHE A 766 23.43 -52.01 14.25
N GLU A 767 23.23 -53.04 13.42
CA GLU A 767 23.42 -53.01 11.95
C GLU A 767 24.77 -52.40 11.52
N MET A 768 25.88 -52.86 12.13
CA MET A 768 27.24 -52.36 11.89
C MET A 768 27.96 -53.12 10.77
N ASP A 769 29.00 -52.51 10.19
CA ASP A 769 29.87 -53.23 9.26
C ASP A 769 30.68 -54.30 10.00
N LYS A 770 30.95 -55.39 9.29
CA LYS A 770 31.64 -56.56 9.84
C LYS A 770 33.03 -56.19 10.37
N LYS A 771 33.73 -55.26 9.72
CA LYS A 771 35.10 -54.88 10.09
C LYS A 771 35.11 -54.16 11.44
N THR A 772 34.21 -53.22 11.68
CA THR A 772 34.11 -52.52 12.96
C THR A 772 33.63 -53.46 14.06
N MET A 773 32.71 -54.39 13.77
CA MET A 773 32.31 -55.42 14.73
C MET A 773 33.51 -56.30 15.14
N ASP A 774 34.30 -56.78 14.18
CA ASP A 774 35.49 -57.59 14.44
C ASP A 774 36.54 -56.80 15.24
N GLN A 775 36.71 -55.50 14.96
CA GLN A 775 37.60 -54.62 15.73
C GLN A 775 37.17 -54.45 17.19
N MET A 776 35.87 -54.30 17.44
CA MET A 776 35.33 -54.20 18.80
C MET A 776 35.50 -55.51 19.58
N ILE A 777 35.25 -56.65 18.94
CA ILE A 777 35.46 -57.97 19.54
C ILE A 777 36.94 -58.16 19.90
N PHE A 778 37.85 -57.84 18.99
CA PHE A 778 39.29 -57.89 19.24
C PHE A 778 39.71 -56.95 20.38
N GLY A 779 39.06 -55.80 20.53
CA GLY A 779 39.23 -54.89 21.67
C GLY A 779 38.93 -55.57 23.01
N ILE A 780 37.79 -56.28 23.09
CA ILE A 780 37.39 -57.03 24.29
C ILE A 780 38.36 -58.18 24.61
N GLU A 781 38.81 -58.92 23.59
CA GLU A 781 39.82 -59.98 23.75
C GLU A 781 41.14 -59.45 24.31
N ASN A 782 41.61 -58.31 23.77
CA ASN A 782 42.83 -57.67 24.27
C ASN A 782 42.66 -57.08 25.66
N TYR A 783 41.48 -56.55 25.98
CA TYR A 783 41.17 -56.06 27.32
C TYR A 783 41.27 -57.21 28.34
N ALA A 784 40.67 -58.36 28.05
CA ALA A 784 40.76 -59.54 28.91
C ALA A 784 42.22 -59.96 29.16
N ARG A 785 43.04 -60.00 28.10
CA ARG A 785 44.49 -60.26 28.22
C ARG A 785 45.18 -59.21 29.10
N SER A 786 44.90 -57.93 28.87
CA SER A 786 45.50 -56.81 29.60
C SER A 786 45.16 -56.83 31.11
N VAL A 787 43.93 -57.24 31.48
CA VAL A 787 43.53 -57.42 32.89
C VAL A 787 44.43 -58.44 33.58
N VAL A 788 44.63 -59.61 32.95
CA VAL A 788 45.48 -60.68 33.50
C VAL A 788 46.94 -60.24 33.58
N GLU A 789 47.47 -59.59 32.53
CA GLU A 789 48.84 -59.06 32.53
C GLU A 789 49.07 -58.02 33.63
N THR A 790 48.13 -57.10 33.80
CA THR A 790 48.22 -56.04 34.81
C THR A 790 48.20 -56.65 36.20
N LYS A 791 47.26 -57.57 36.46
CA LYS A 791 47.16 -58.24 37.76
C LYS A 791 48.39 -59.10 38.04
N ALA A 792 48.88 -59.86 37.06
CA ALA A 792 50.10 -60.65 37.20
C ALA A 792 51.33 -59.77 37.51
N ARG A 793 51.41 -58.57 36.93
CA ARG A 793 52.48 -57.60 37.23
C ARG A 793 52.37 -57.03 38.64
N GLU A 794 51.15 -56.70 39.09
CA GLU A 794 50.90 -56.25 40.47
C GLU A 794 51.28 -57.31 41.49
N GLU A 795 50.92 -58.57 41.25
CA GLU A 795 51.30 -59.70 42.11
C GLU A 795 52.81 -59.95 42.07
N ALA A 796 53.43 -59.90 40.90
CA ALA A 796 54.89 -60.03 40.77
C ALA A 796 55.63 -58.93 41.55
N GLY A 797 55.09 -57.71 41.64
CA GLY A 797 55.63 -56.64 42.48
C GLY A 797 55.64 -56.97 43.98
N ARG A 798 54.77 -57.89 44.44
CA ARG A 798 54.67 -58.36 45.83
C ARG A 798 55.39 -59.69 46.08
N VAL A 799 56.09 -60.23 45.08
CA VAL A 799 56.69 -61.57 45.12
C VAL A 799 57.60 -61.79 46.33
N LEU A 800 58.41 -60.80 46.72
CA LEU A 800 59.33 -60.93 47.86
C LEU A 800 58.58 -61.11 49.19
N THR A 801 57.51 -60.33 49.38
CA THR A 801 56.65 -60.42 50.57
C THR A 801 55.97 -61.80 50.61
N ASN A 802 55.40 -62.24 49.49
CA ASN A 802 54.72 -63.53 49.39
C ASN A 802 55.71 -64.70 49.59
N MET A 803 56.94 -64.58 49.08
CA MET A 803 58.02 -65.56 49.28
C MET A 803 58.42 -65.67 50.75
N LYS A 804 58.54 -64.54 51.45
CA LYS A 804 58.88 -64.48 52.89
C LYS A 804 57.76 -65.07 53.74
N GLU A 805 56.51 -64.75 53.41
CA GLU A 805 55.34 -65.30 54.08
C GLU A 805 55.28 -66.82 53.87
N ARG A 806 55.40 -67.31 52.63
CA ARG A 806 55.40 -68.74 52.27
C ARG A 806 56.54 -69.51 52.94
N PHE A 807 57.72 -68.91 53.04
CA PHE A 807 58.84 -69.50 53.77
C PHE A 807 58.51 -69.60 55.25
N SER A 808 58.04 -68.51 55.86
CA SER A 808 57.74 -68.42 57.29
C SER A 808 56.61 -69.38 57.69
N THR A 809 55.57 -69.53 56.86
CA THR A 809 54.51 -70.50 57.14
C THR A 809 55.06 -71.92 57.15
N LEU A 810 55.79 -72.33 56.11
CA LEU A 810 56.30 -73.71 55.98
C LEU A 810 57.44 -74.04 56.97
N PHE A 811 58.22 -73.04 57.36
CA PHE A 811 59.29 -73.19 58.34
C PHE A 811 58.76 -73.23 59.77
N SER A 812 57.86 -72.31 60.13
CA SER A 812 57.35 -72.14 61.49
C SER A 812 56.12 -72.97 61.82
N HIS A 813 55.47 -73.61 60.84
CA HIS A 813 54.31 -74.49 61.07
C HIS A 813 54.60 -75.93 60.65
N ASP A 814 53.88 -76.89 61.25
CA ASP A 814 53.92 -78.30 60.89
C ASP A 814 52.94 -78.64 59.75
N SER A 815 52.78 -79.93 59.44
CA SER A 815 51.88 -80.40 58.38
C SER A 815 50.40 -80.13 58.65
N ASP A 816 50.03 -79.88 59.91
CA ASP A 816 48.66 -79.60 60.34
C ASP A 816 48.40 -78.09 60.45
N SER A 817 49.32 -77.26 59.94
CA SER A 817 49.29 -75.80 60.01
C SER A 817 49.32 -75.24 61.44
N MET A 818 49.80 -76.03 62.41
CA MET A 818 50.02 -75.58 63.78
C MET A 818 51.44 -75.06 63.95
N PRO A 819 51.67 -74.04 64.82
CA PRO A 819 53.02 -73.57 65.12
C PRO A 819 53.93 -74.73 65.56
N ARG A 820 55.02 -74.93 64.83
CA ARG A 820 55.96 -76.04 65.00
C ARG A 820 56.68 -75.92 66.34
N VAL A 821 56.57 -76.96 67.15
CA VAL A 821 57.27 -77.08 68.44
C VAL A 821 58.64 -77.73 68.20
N TRP A 822 59.72 -77.04 68.54
CA TRP A 822 61.10 -77.50 68.31
C TRP A 822 61.55 -78.42 69.46
N THR A 823 61.62 -79.73 69.22
CA THR A 823 62.00 -80.73 70.24
C THR A 823 63.44 -81.26 70.09
N GLY A 824 64.17 -80.81 69.05
CA GLY A 824 65.57 -81.16 68.78
C GLY A 824 65.75 -82.45 67.98
N LYS A 825 64.64 -83.10 67.57
CA LYS A 825 64.63 -84.30 66.72
C LYS A 825 64.30 -83.99 65.26
N GLU A 826 63.91 -82.75 64.97
CA GLU A 826 63.51 -82.31 63.65
C GLU A 826 64.73 -82.05 62.75
N ASP A 827 64.67 -82.50 61.49
CA ASP A 827 65.69 -82.18 60.50
C ASP A 827 65.48 -80.76 59.97
N ILE A 828 66.05 -79.80 60.71
CA ILE A 828 66.04 -78.37 60.36
C ILE A 828 66.54 -78.16 58.93
N ARG A 829 67.50 -78.97 58.47
CA ARG A 829 68.09 -78.83 57.13
C ARG A 829 67.10 -79.26 56.06
N ALA A 830 66.37 -80.36 56.26
CA ALA A 830 65.32 -80.81 55.35
C ALA A 830 64.10 -79.86 55.35
N ILE A 831 63.70 -79.34 56.51
CA ILE A 831 62.59 -78.36 56.64
C ILE A 831 62.96 -77.06 55.93
N THR A 832 64.18 -76.54 56.16
CA THR A 832 64.68 -75.34 55.48
C THR A 832 64.76 -75.55 53.97
N LYS A 833 65.24 -76.72 53.51
CA LYS A 833 65.31 -77.05 52.07
C LYS A 833 63.91 -77.08 51.44
N THR A 834 62.93 -77.64 52.16
CA THR A 834 61.53 -77.71 51.70
C THR A 834 60.90 -76.32 51.63
N ALA A 835 61.04 -75.50 52.67
CA ALA A 835 60.53 -74.13 52.71
C ALA A 835 61.19 -73.25 51.62
N ARG A 836 62.51 -73.37 51.41
CA ARG A 836 63.23 -72.69 50.30
C ARG A 836 62.73 -73.14 48.93
N SER A 837 62.59 -74.45 48.71
CA SER A 837 62.10 -74.98 47.44
C SER A 837 60.68 -74.50 47.13
N ALA A 838 59.81 -74.40 48.14
CA ALA A 838 58.45 -73.89 47.97
C ALA A 838 58.41 -72.38 47.65
N SER A 839 59.22 -71.55 48.32
CA SER A 839 59.32 -70.11 47.99
C SER A 839 59.95 -69.86 46.63
N LEU A 840 60.89 -70.71 46.18
CA LEU A 840 61.49 -70.60 44.85
C LEU A 840 60.56 -71.05 43.74
N LYS A 841 59.66 -72.00 44.01
CA LYS A 841 58.58 -72.35 43.08
C LYS A 841 57.61 -71.19 42.87
N LEU A 842 57.25 -70.49 43.96
CA LEU A 842 56.47 -69.25 43.88
C LEU A 842 57.17 -68.21 42.99
N LEU A 843 58.47 -67.98 43.19
CA LEU A 843 59.25 -67.09 42.33
C LEU A 843 59.21 -67.51 40.86
N SER A 844 59.41 -68.79 40.55
CA SER A 844 59.37 -69.32 39.18
C SER A 844 58.01 -69.10 38.50
N VAL A 845 56.91 -69.20 39.25
CA VAL A 845 55.56 -68.94 38.73
C VAL A 845 55.38 -67.44 38.43
N MET A 846 55.94 -66.55 39.25
CA MET A 846 55.72 -65.09 39.14
C MET A 846 56.74 -64.33 38.28
N THR A 847 57.83 -64.97 37.83
CA THR A 847 58.90 -64.31 37.07
C THR A 847 58.55 -64.01 35.61
N ALA A 848 57.76 -64.89 34.98
CA ALA A 848 57.43 -64.82 33.58
C ALA A 848 55.92 -64.92 33.34
N LEU A 849 55.44 -64.16 32.37
CA LEU A 849 54.05 -64.21 31.91
C LEU A 849 53.91 -65.39 30.94
N ARG A 850 53.09 -66.40 31.29
CA ARG A 850 52.90 -67.62 30.48
C ARG A 850 51.47 -67.74 29.94
N LEU A 851 51.03 -66.71 29.23
CA LEU A 851 49.72 -66.70 28.57
C LEU A 851 49.73 -67.51 27.27
N ASP A 852 50.89 -67.68 26.64
CA ASP A 852 51.11 -68.52 25.47
C ASP A 852 51.70 -69.89 25.87
N GLU A 853 51.64 -70.90 25.01
CA GLU A 853 52.08 -72.28 25.30
C GLU A 853 53.60 -72.49 25.31
N ASP A 854 54.39 -71.41 25.28
CA ASP A 854 55.83 -71.49 25.17
C ASP A 854 56.46 -72.12 26.43
N ALA A 855 57.30 -73.13 26.21
CA ALA A 855 57.98 -73.84 27.28
C ALA A 855 59.21 -73.05 27.75
N ASP A 856 59.29 -72.78 29.06
CA ASP A 856 60.45 -72.12 29.65
C ASP A 856 61.24 -73.03 30.62
N ASN A 857 62.52 -72.73 30.79
CA ASN A 857 63.45 -73.51 31.62
C ASN A 857 63.70 -72.85 33.00
N ILE A 858 62.82 -71.93 33.41
CA ILE A 858 63.05 -71.00 34.52
C ILE A 858 63.10 -71.71 35.87
N GLU A 859 62.16 -72.64 36.12
CA GLU A 859 62.10 -73.41 37.38
C GLU A 859 63.38 -74.25 37.55
N ASN A 860 63.84 -74.89 36.48
CA ASN A 860 65.06 -75.69 36.48
C ASN A 860 66.29 -74.83 36.74
N ILE A 861 66.42 -73.68 36.07
CA ILE A 861 67.56 -72.77 36.26
C ILE A 861 67.61 -72.23 37.70
N LEU A 862 66.47 -71.79 38.25
CA LEU A 862 66.38 -71.30 39.63
C LEU A 862 66.67 -72.40 40.65
N SER A 863 66.20 -73.63 40.42
CA SER A 863 66.47 -74.76 41.32
C SER A 863 67.96 -75.15 41.36
N VAL A 864 68.63 -75.14 40.20
CA VAL A 864 70.07 -75.46 40.07
C VAL A 864 70.94 -74.35 40.68
N ALA A 865 70.54 -73.08 40.55
CA ALA A 865 71.31 -71.94 41.05
C ALA A 865 71.15 -71.73 42.58
N LEU A 866 69.95 -71.93 43.14
CA LEU A 866 69.61 -71.45 44.49
C LEU A 866 69.35 -72.55 45.54
N VAL A 867 69.09 -73.81 45.15
CA VAL A 867 68.74 -74.89 46.11
C VAL A 867 69.89 -75.87 46.34
N ASP A 868 70.61 -76.29 45.30
CA ASP A 868 71.69 -77.30 45.38
C ASP A 868 72.99 -76.80 44.69
N PRO A 869 73.74 -75.86 45.30
CA PRO A 869 74.98 -75.31 44.71
C PRO A 869 76.17 -76.31 44.67
N THR A 870 76.00 -77.53 45.18
CA THR A 870 77.09 -78.50 45.41
C THR A 870 77.46 -79.36 44.20
N THR A 871 76.72 -79.30 43.09
CA THR A 871 77.08 -80.01 41.84
C THR A 871 78.15 -79.30 41.01
N ASN A 872 78.52 -78.05 41.32
CA ASN A 872 79.61 -77.31 40.65
C ASN A 872 81.02 -77.58 41.21
N LYS A 873 81.22 -78.67 41.97
CA LYS A 873 82.57 -79.13 42.37
C LYS A 873 82.98 -80.36 41.57
N GLY A 874 83.45 -80.14 40.34
CA GLY A 874 84.13 -81.17 39.55
C GLY A 874 84.96 -80.58 38.42
N GLY A 875 86.28 -80.54 38.59
CA GLY A 875 87.24 -80.31 37.50
C GLY A 875 88.08 -79.04 37.64
N ALA A 876 89.26 -79.18 38.25
CA ALA A 876 90.30 -78.16 38.18
C ALA A 876 90.76 -77.98 36.72
N ASN A 877 90.51 -76.81 36.14
CA ASN A 877 91.46 -76.11 35.27
C ASN A 877 90.98 -74.68 35.01
N LYS A 878 91.88 -73.72 35.21
CA LYS A 878 91.68 -72.29 34.91
C LYS A 878 91.44 -72.09 33.41
N SER A 879 90.23 -71.72 33.02
CA SER A 879 89.98 -70.80 31.91
C SER A 879 88.82 -69.87 32.25
N ILE A 880 88.98 -68.59 31.92
CA ILE A 880 88.04 -67.50 32.16
C ILE A 880 86.78 -67.73 31.33
N THR A 881 85.72 -68.22 31.98
CA THR A 881 84.29 -67.93 31.74
C THR A 881 83.51 -68.78 32.76
N SER A 882 83.29 -68.23 33.96
CA SER A 882 82.31 -68.81 34.89
C SER A 882 80.94 -68.71 34.24
N PHE A 883 80.33 -69.84 33.92
CA PHE A 883 78.95 -69.89 33.46
C PHE A 883 78.07 -69.49 34.65
N ASP A 884 77.64 -68.24 34.69
CA ASP A 884 76.63 -67.78 35.64
C ASP A 884 75.25 -68.06 35.02
N PRO A 885 74.48 -69.04 35.53
CA PRO A 885 73.16 -69.36 35.00
C PRO A 885 72.16 -68.19 35.10
N LEU A 886 72.47 -67.15 35.87
CA LEU A 886 71.70 -65.91 35.99
C LEU A 886 72.23 -64.77 35.09
N ALA A 887 73.16 -65.02 34.17
CA ALA A 887 73.67 -64.01 33.22
C ALA A 887 72.70 -63.76 32.04
N SER A 888 72.72 -62.56 31.46
CA SER A 888 71.66 -62.08 30.55
C SER A 888 71.49 -62.85 29.23
N SER A 889 72.50 -63.61 28.79
CA SER A 889 72.49 -64.31 27.50
C SER A 889 71.78 -65.67 27.53
N THR A 890 71.30 -66.15 28.68
CA THR A 890 70.58 -67.44 28.80
C THR A 890 69.06 -67.31 28.85
N TRP A 891 68.51 -66.09 28.75
CA TRP A 891 67.08 -65.78 28.97
C TRP A 891 66.39 -65.13 27.76
N GLU A 892 66.95 -65.25 26.54
CA GLU A 892 66.56 -64.49 25.34
C GLU A 892 65.13 -64.73 24.81
N GLU A 893 64.36 -65.68 25.35
CA GLU A 893 62.99 -66.03 24.92
C GLU A 893 61.90 -65.79 25.99
N VAL A 894 62.18 -65.04 27.06
CA VAL A 894 61.26 -64.91 28.22
C VAL A 894 60.67 -63.50 28.38
N THR A 895 59.34 -63.41 28.45
CA THR A 895 58.60 -62.18 28.76
C THR A 895 58.48 -61.98 30.28
N PHE A 896 59.37 -61.15 30.85
CA PHE A 896 59.42 -60.88 32.30
C PHE A 896 58.29 -59.97 32.79
N LEU A 897 57.71 -60.29 33.95
CA LEU A 897 56.55 -59.58 34.52
C LEU A 897 56.89 -58.23 35.17
N ALA A 898 58.01 -58.14 35.88
CA ALA A 898 58.33 -56.95 36.69
C ALA A 898 59.85 -56.74 36.78
N PHE A 899 60.44 -56.04 35.81
CA PHE A 899 61.85 -55.66 35.76
C PHE A 899 62.78 -56.82 35.34
N GLY A 900 63.76 -56.50 34.50
CA GLY A 900 64.70 -57.47 33.91
C GLY A 900 65.62 -58.14 34.93
N LEU A 901 66.69 -58.77 34.43
CA LEU A 901 67.68 -59.54 35.23
C LEU A 901 68.16 -58.87 36.52
N ASP A 902 68.20 -57.54 36.60
CA ASP A 902 68.56 -56.78 37.81
C ASP A 902 67.67 -57.13 39.02
N PHE A 903 66.40 -57.44 38.81
CA PHE A 903 65.48 -57.82 39.89
C PHE A 903 65.72 -59.26 40.38
N LEU A 904 66.03 -60.19 39.47
CA LEU A 904 66.46 -61.55 39.80
C LEU A 904 67.81 -61.54 40.54
N ILE A 905 68.71 -60.62 40.19
CA ILE A 905 69.99 -60.40 40.87
C ILE A 905 69.78 -59.80 42.26
N ILE A 906 68.86 -58.84 42.42
CA ILE A 906 68.47 -58.28 43.72
C ILE A 906 67.82 -59.34 44.61
N ILE A 907 66.93 -60.18 44.06
CA ILE A 907 66.36 -61.31 44.80
C ILE A 907 67.44 -62.34 45.13
N TYR A 908 68.37 -62.66 44.22
CA TYR A 908 69.51 -63.54 44.51
C TYR A 908 70.38 -62.96 45.65
N LEU A 909 70.72 -61.67 45.60
CA LEU A 909 71.48 -60.97 46.64
C LEU A 909 70.71 -60.90 47.96
N MET A 910 69.41 -60.57 47.98
CA MET A 910 68.62 -60.52 49.22
C MET A 910 68.34 -61.92 49.78
N PHE A 911 68.05 -62.90 48.94
CA PHE A 911 67.79 -64.29 49.35
C PHE A 911 69.07 -65.00 49.80
N THR A 912 70.25 -64.58 49.33
CA THR A 912 71.53 -65.06 49.87
C THR A 912 71.97 -64.27 51.10
N ILE A 913 71.81 -62.94 51.13
CA ILE A 913 72.26 -62.06 52.23
C ILE A 913 71.32 -62.10 53.44
N GLU A 914 70.00 -61.92 53.28
CA GLU A 914 69.07 -61.94 54.42
C GLU A 914 68.97 -63.33 55.06
N PHE A 915 68.99 -64.42 54.28
CA PHE A 915 68.93 -65.77 54.86
C PHE A 915 70.25 -66.23 55.50
N SER A 916 71.39 -65.72 55.03
CA SER A 916 72.67 -65.90 55.73
C SER A 916 72.72 -65.09 57.03
N TYR A 917 72.01 -63.96 57.12
CA TYR A 917 71.94 -63.13 58.34
C TYR A 917 70.88 -63.59 59.35
N PHE A 918 69.75 -64.15 58.91
CA PHE A 918 68.65 -64.55 59.81
C PHE A 918 68.86 -65.93 60.46
N PHE A 919 69.75 -66.77 59.93
CA PHE A 919 69.98 -68.15 60.38
C PHE A 919 71.46 -68.55 60.47
N GLY A 920 72.36 -67.56 60.47
CA GLY A 920 73.76 -67.73 60.87
C GLY A 920 73.92 -67.83 62.38
#